data_AF-A0A6P5LA89-F1
#
_entry.id   AF-A0A6P5LA89-F1
#
_cell.length_a   1.000
_cell.length_b   1.000
_cell.length_c   1.000
_cell.angle_alpha   90.00
_cell.angle_beta   90.00
_cell.angle_gamma   90.00
#
_symmetry.space_group_name_H-M   'P 1'
#
loop_
_entity.id
_entity.type
_entity.pdbx_description
1 polymer ?
#
loop_
_entity_poly.entity_id
_entity_poly.type
_entity_poly.pdbx_seq_one_letter_code
_entity_poly.pdbx_strand_id
1 'polypeptide(L)'
;MLRNVDARGVPGIPWLINTQKLFQWADEVRIDPNDPDYSDLMEFIMYTRHKGQAIPKYFRLEQLQEEFNFVSEEEIKKNKRFQLLQLRNAGQLDVSVLQQMPLYDREIPDLVFQEYESQIEKDIQISDVNSITSQRIHSINFMKKIRKLVMKKIVKVNKFNLSDVVTDYEEIVSASQLKHAICQLVERRRNLKPQRRERKKVAAQTIGDGDIHLLVRILRAYNIPSRKPALSRSPGHDYSFSNLSKIKDNIYVNIFDETVIEKHEDHCLKGCSGHSYIRKNWLGSVIFPFSALLQQPKISGTFQVNIPPLLLGYTWSKTYVSPKEDYNGQNLKECTFLNIFATIEPQISSVISNTESDKFTDEPDITLLQRAQIFRKDCEAIFPNRRIITTVFNDEGANILVTRYIRALNPPKQLLDLFLSDSNATLDIIARFVSLIPCLPDTLNENDGFDIWMSPEHCINLTIGNKEEHAILLCNYFLYFGKKAWVLLGTSTLEGQVAYVLTQETDEYLLWNPLTGQSHKQFDPFCPLQSADCLFDNENVWFNIQHNSTPMSVHFDNSRESSWKQLLPKNIQIQWMKSETAQPKEILYFDTNKSMVEDLKNRIERTLKCKLMEWRPKQPTRWNRQCTAILRQILPKLELGTGSLVSIEDESEFERLLQFYWVSGFPIQLPYTDLQSITNAVYQTGIHSSEFPQTEFALAVYIHAYPNNILSIWIYLASLVRHQ
;
A
#
# COMPACT_ATOMS: atom_id res chain seq x y z
N MET A 1 69.06 57.28 -9.24
CA MET A 1 69.32 56.46 -10.43
C MET A 1 67.98 56.08 -11.03
N LEU A 2 67.51 56.85 -12.01
CA LEU A 2 66.33 56.52 -12.82
C LEU A 2 66.82 55.64 -13.98
N ARG A 3 66.41 54.37 -14.02
CA ARG A 3 66.46 53.58 -15.25
C ARG A 3 65.06 53.59 -15.83
N ASN A 4 64.88 54.37 -16.89
CA ASN A 4 63.86 54.17 -17.90
C ASN A 4 63.99 52.73 -18.40
N VAL A 5 63.03 51.87 -18.08
CA VAL A 5 62.80 50.65 -18.86
C VAL A 5 61.65 50.97 -19.80
N ASP A 6 62.03 51.26 -21.04
CA ASP A 6 61.11 51.44 -22.15
C ASP A 6 60.40 50.10 -22.41
N ALA A 7 59.15 49.97 -21.97
CA ALA A 7 58.34 48.75 -22.09
C ALA A 7 57.96 48.41 -23.56
N ARG A 8 58.49 49.15 -24.54
CA ARG A 8 58.40 48.83 -25.97
C ARG A 8 59.66 48.16 -26.54
N GLY A 9 60.67 47.89 -25.70
CA GLY A 9 61.98 47.39 -26.12
C GLY A 9 62.31 45.92 -25.83
N VAL A 10 61.35 45.08 -25.42
CA VAL A 10 61.59 43.63 -25.24
C VAL A 10 61.16 42.87 -26.49
N PRO A 11 62.08 42.29 -27.28
CA PRO A 11 61.70 41.49 -28.44
C PRO A 11 61.19 40.12 -27.98
N GLY A 12 59.94 39.78 -28.33
CA GLY A 12 59.44 38.40 -28.25
C GLY A 12 58.23 38.12 -27.37
N ILE A 13 57.43 39.12 -26.97
CA ILE A 13 56.24 38.87 -26.13
C ILE A 13 54.96 39.47 -26.78
N PRO A 14 54.08 38.64 -27.38
CA PRO A 14 52.94 39.07 -28.21
C PRO A 14 51.60 39.28 -27.46
N TRP A 15 51.58 39.75 -26.21
CA TRP A 15 50.33 39.88 -25.43
C TRP A 15 49.60 41.23 -25.57
N LEU A 16 50.19 42.22 -26.24
CA LEU A 16 49.57 43.54 -26.43
C LEU A 16 48.35 43.57 -27.38
N ILE A 17 47.95 42.42 -27.94
CA ILE A 17 46.87 42.34 -28.94
C ILE A 17 45.60 41.66 -28.38
N ASN A 18 45.65 40.96 -27.23
CA ASN A 18 44.48 40.28 -26.67
C ASN A 18 44.32 40.47 -25.15
N THR A 19 43.42 41.38 -24.78
CA THR A 19 43.12 41.76 -23.38
C THR A 19 42.54 40.61 -22.54
N GLN A 20 41.81 39.68 -23.14
CA GLN A 20 41.22 38.56 -22.41
C GLN A 20 42.28 37.55 -21.95
N LYS A 21 43.28 37.30 -22.79
CA LYS A 21 44.41 36.41 -22.44
C LYS A 21 45.31 37.02 -21.35
N LEU A 22 45.43 38.34 -21.33
CA LEU A 22 46.15 39.07 -20.27
C LEU A 22 45.46 38.87 -18.90
N PHE A 23 44.13 38.93 -18.84
CA PHE A 23 43.38 38.70 -17.59
C PHE A 23 43.50 37.26 -17.09
N GLN A 24 43.39 36.27 -17.99
CA GLN A 24 43.57 34.86 -17.61
C GLN A 24 44.97 34.61 -17.04
N TRP A 25 46.00 35.17 -17.67
CA TRP A 25 47.37 35.06 -17.17
C TRP A 25 47.55 35.74 -15.81
N ALA A 26 46.98 36.95 -15.62
CA ALA A 26 47.08 37.66 -14.34
C ALA A 26 46.39 36.91 -13.19
N ASP A 27 45.23 36.30 -13.44
CA ASP A 27 44.49 35.49 -12.45
C ASP A 27 45.21 34.16 -12.16
N GLU A 28 45.88 33.56 -13.15
CA GLU A 28 46.71 32.35 -12.97
C GLU A 28 47.97 32.61 -12.13
N VAL A 29 48.65 33.74 -12.36
CA VAL A 29 49.90 34.09 -11.68
C VAL A 29 49.66 34.69 -10.29
N ARG A 30 48.42 35.08 -9.97
CA ARG A 30 48.02 35.69 -8.67
C ARG A 30 48.90 36.89 -8.30
N ILE A 31 49.01 37.84 -9.22
CA ILE A 31 49.80 39.06 -9.00
C ILE A 31 49.23 39.82 -7.79
N ASP A 32 50.10 40.22 -6.86
CA ASP A 32 49.72 41.04 -5.72
C ASP A 32 49.32 42.45 -6.20
N PRO A 33 48.08 42.91 -5.96
CA PRO A 33 47.60 44.22 -6.39
C PRO A 33 48.37 45.41 -5.82
N ASN A 34 49.09 45.24 -4.72
CA ASN A 34 49.77 46.32 -4.00
C ASN A 34 51.29 46.32 -4.19
N ASP A 35 51.81 45.47 -5.07
CA ASP A 35 53.23 45.44 -5.41
C ASP A 35 53.60 46.64 -6.33
N PRO A 36 54.50 47.55 -5.89
CA PRO A 36 54.84 48.74 -6.66
C PRO A 36 55.48 48.42 -8.01
N ASP A 37 56.14 47.27 -8.17
CA ASP A 37 56.79 46.87 -9.42
C ASP A 37 55.78 46.51 -10.54
N TYR A 38 54.53 46.21 -10.16
CA TYR A 38 53.44 45.88 -11.09
C TYR A 38 52.35 46.96 -11.20
N SER A 39 52.58 48.14 -10.62
CA SER A 39 51.62 49.25 -10.57
C SER A 39 51.07 49.64 -11.95
N ASP A 40 51.95 49.85 -12.94
CA ASP A 40 51.54 50.22 -14.33
C ASP A 40 50.68 49.13 -15.00
N LEU A 41 50.99 47.85 -14.74
CA LEU A 41 50.24 46.72 -15.28
C LEU A 41 48.88 46.58 -14.61
N MET A 42 48.81 46.83 -13.30
CA MET A 42 47.56 46.78 -12.54
C MET A 42 46.64 47.96 -12.89
N GLU A 43 47.20 49.15 -13.11
CA GLU A 43 46.45 50.31 -13.61
C GLU A 43 45.87 50.04 -15.01
N PHE A 44 46.64 49.38 -15.89
CA PHE A 44 46.16 48.96 -17.21
C PHE A 44 45.05 47.89 -17.12
N ILE A 45 45.19 46.89 -16.23
CA ILE A 45 44.16 45.86 -15.98
C ILE A 45 42.87 46.48 -15.44
N MET A 46 42.99 47.40 -14.48
CA MET A 46 41.85 48.14 -13.92
C MET A 46 41.15 48.97 -15.01
N TYR A 47 41.91 49.77 -15.77
CA TYR A 47 41.38 50.59 -16.85
C TYR A 47 40.67 49.76 -17.93
N THR A 48 41.21 48.59 -18.29
CA THR A 48 40.61 47.71 -19.29
C THR A 48 39.41 46.92 -18.78
N ARG A 49 39.38 46.49 -17.51
CA ARG A 49 38.17 45.93 -16.86
C ARG A 49 37.03 46.95 -16.84
N HIS A 50 37.33 48.22 -16.54
CA HIS A 50 36.33 49.29 -16.54
C HIS A 50 35.85 49.73 -17.93
N LYS A 51 36.61 49.48 -19.01
CA LYS A 51 36.14 49.72 -20.39
C LYS A 51 35.09 48.70 -20.87
N GLY A 52 34.98 47.53 -20.23
CA GLY A 52 34.02 46.47 -20.58
C GLY A 52 32.64 46.65 -19.94
N GLN A 53 32.52 47.46 -18.89
CA GLN A 53 31.25 47.90 -18.32
C GLN A 53 30.92 49.27 -18.89
N ALA A 54 29.79 49.39 -19.59
CA ALA A 54 29.37 50.67 -20.17
C ALA A 54 29.29 51.73 -19.07
N ILE A 55 30.26 52.67 -19.06
CA ILE A 55 30.18 53.86 -18.23
C ILE A 55 28.84 54.53 -18.57
N PRO A 56 27.89 54.63 -17.63
CA PRO A 56 26.61 55.25 -17.92
C PRO A 56 26.87 56.70 -18.35
N LYS A 57 26.32 57.13 -19.49
CA LYS A 57 26.46 58.53 -19.96
C LYS A 57 25.64 59.54 -19.11
N TYR A 58 25.33 59.19 -17.87
CA TYR A 58 24.60 60.02 -16.91
C TYR A 58 25.22 59.86 -15.52
N PHE A 59 25.18 60.94 -14.73
CA PHE A 59 25.68 60.97 -13.36
C PHE A 59 24.77 60.11 -12.46
N ARG A 60 25.29 59.02 -11.88
CA ARG A 60 24.60 58.25 -10.83
C ARG A 60 24.89 58.93 -9.49
N LEU A 61 23.86 59.46 -8.83
CA LEU A 61 23.99 60.18 -7.56
C LEU A 61 24.45 59.28 -6.40
N GLU A 62 24.16 57.98 -6.47
CA GLU A 62 24.45 57.00 -5.42
C GLU A 62 25.15 55.77 -6.03
N GLN A 63 26.48 55.86 -6.17
CA GLN A 63 27.29 54.87 -6.87
C GLN A 63 27.38 53.52 -6.14
N LEU A 64 27.13 53.51 -4.83
CA LEU A 64 27.22 52.34 -3.95
C LEU A 64 25.86 51.68 -3.66
N GLN A 65 24.75 52.19 -4.22
CA GLN A 65 23.40 51.72 -3.87
C GLN A 65 23.21 50.22 -4.17
N GLU A 66 23.83 49.70 -5.23
CA GLU A 66 23.76 48.27 -5.58
C GLU A 66 24.46 47.38 -4.53
N GLU A 67 25.50 47.86 -3.85
CA GLU A 67 26.22 47.13 -2.79
C GLU A 67 25.45 47.11 -1.46
N PHE A 68 24.58 48.11 -1.24
CA PHE A 68 23.70 48.20 -0.07
C PHE A 68 22.31 47.62 -0.30
N ASN A 69 21.99 47.21 -1.52
CA ASN A 69 20.72 46.55 -1.80
C ASN A 69 20.69 45.17 -1.15
N PHE A 70 19.59 44.86 -0.47
CA PHE A 70 19.34 43.50 -0.03
C PHE A 70 19.20 42.56 -1.24
N VAL A 71 19.60 41.31 -1.02
CA VAL A 71 19.45 40.21 -1.98
C VAL A 71 18.00 40.10 -2.44
N SER A 72 17.78 39.79 -3.71
CA SER A 72 16.44 39.66 -4.27
C SER A 72 15.65 38.50 -3.62
N GLU A 73 14.33 38.55 -3.68
CA GLU A 73 13.48 37.49 -3.09
C GLU A 73 13.74 36.11 -3.73
N GLU A 74 14.16 36.09 -5.00
CA GLU A 74 14.49 34.85 -5.71
C GLU A 74 15.83 34.27 -5.25
N GLU A 75 16.82 35.12 -5.00
CA GLU A 75 18.14 34.73 -4.52
C GLU A 75 18.10 34.29 -3.04
N ILE A 76 17.32 34.96 -2.20
CA ILE A 76 17.16 34.54 -0.79
C ILE A 76 16.40 33.20 -0.70
N LYS A 77 15.41 32.96 -1.57
CA LYS A 77 14.72 31.66 -1.67
C LYS A 77 15.63 30.52 -2.12
N LYS A 78 16.67 30.81 -2.92
CA LYS A 78 17.68 29.84 -3.36
C LYS A 78 18.78 29.57 -2.34
N ASN A 79 18.86 30.35 -1.26
CA ASN A 79 19.90 30.19 -0.25
C ASN A 79 19.66 28.93 0.62
N LYS A 80 20.66 28.03 0.66
CA LYS A 80 20.57 26.75 1.38
C LYS A 80 20.31 26.93 2.87
N ARG A 81 20.98 27.88 3.52
CA ARG A 81 20.80 28.16 4.94
C ARG A 81 19.41 28.71 5.25
N PHE A 82 18.87 29.58 4.38
CA PHE A 82 17.51 30.08 4.53
C PHE A 82 16.47 28.95 4.39
N GLN A 83 16.62 28.07 3.41
CA GLN A 83 15.78 26.88 3.26
C GLN A 83 15.86 25.95 4.49
N LEU A 84 17.07 25.70 5.01
CA LEU A 84 17.27 24.87 6.20
C LEU A 84 16.57 25.45 7.44
N LEU A 85 16.59 26.78 7.61
CA LEU A 85 15.88 27.46 8.69
C LEU A 85 14.35 27.34 8.56
N GLN A 86 13.81 27.45 7.34
CA GLN A 86 12.39 27.23 7.08
C GLN A 86 11.98 25.79 7.42
N LEU A 87 12.78 24.80 7.02
CA LEU A 87 12.54 23.39 7.33
C LEU A 87 12.59 23.10 8.83
N ARG A 88 13.50 23.76 9.56
CA ARG A 88 13.60 23.66 11.03
C ARG A 88 12.37 24.26 11.70
N ASN A 89 11.93 25.44 11.24
CA ASN A 89 10.71 26.08 11.74
C ASN A 89 9.45 25.23 11.47
N ALA A 90 9.40 24.54 10.32
CA ALA A 90 8.31 23.63 9.97
C ALA A 90 8.35 22.28 10.72
N GLY A 91 9.41 21.99 11.49
CA GLY A 91 9.58 20.74 12.23
C GLY A 91 9.80 19.51 11.33
N GLN A 92 10.23 19.73 10.07
CA GLN A 92 10.43 18.70 9.05
C GLN A 92 11.83 18.09 9.06
N LEU A 93 12.80 18.73 9.73
CA LEU A 93 14.14 18.19 9.95
C LEU A 93 14.20 17.33 11.22
N ASP A 94 14.83 16.17 11.13
CA ASP A 94 15.19 15.42 12.32
C ASP A 94 16.30 16.15 13.09
N VAL A 95 16.09 16.27 14.40
CA VAL A 95 16.92 17.06 15.34
C VAL A 95 18.39 16.57 15.37
N SER A 96 18.65 15.37 14.86
CA SER A 96 19.96 14.72 14.82
C SER A 96 20.88 15.21 13.70
N VAL A 97 20.37 15.84 12.64
CA VAL A 97 21.19 16.12 11.45
C VAL A 97 22.16 17.28 11.70
N LEU A 98 21.73 18.35 12.35
CA LEU A 98 22.56 19.52 12.69
C LEU A 98 22.04 20.22 13.95
N GLN A 99 22.77 20.10 15.06
CA GLN A 99 22.39 20.77 16.32
C GLN A 99 22.56 22.30 16.22
N GLN A 100 23.61 22.75 15.52
CA GLN A 100 23.93 24.15 15.23
C GLN A 100 23.76 24.46 13.73
N MET A 101 23.39 25.69 13.39
CA MET A 101 23.30 26.11 11.99
C MET A 101 24.68 26.43 11.43
N PRO A 102 25.12 25.77 10.34
CA PRO A 102 26.43 26.03 9.73
C PRO A 102 26.56 27.48 9.28
N LEU A 103 27.79 28.00 9.33
CA LEU A 103 28.06 29.38 8.97
C LEU A 103 28.06 29.56 7.45
N TYR A 104 28.61 28.58 6.73
CA TYR A 104 28.80 28.60 5.28
C TYR A 104 27.90 27.59 4.56
N ASP A 105 27.34 27.97 3.41
CA ASP A 105 26.45 27.12 2.61
C ASP A 105 27.11 25.81 2.13
N ARG A 106 28.45 25.77 2.07
CA ARG A 106 29.23 24.59 1.68
C ARG A 106 29.21 23.47 2.73
N GLU A 107 28.91 23.81 3.97
CA GLU A 107 28.84 22.88 5.10
C GLU A 107 27.48 22.19 5.20
N ILE A 108 26.51 22.60 4.37
CA ILE A 108 25.17 22.02 4.31
C ILE A 108 25.14 20.98 3.17
N PRO A 109 25.07 19.67 3.48
CA PRO A 109 25.04 18.63 2.44
C PRO A 109 23.77 18.71 1.59
N ASP A 110 23.90 18.55 0.28
CA ASP A 110 22.78 18.58 -0.67
C ASP A 110 21.75 17.47 -0.42
N LEU A 111 22.19 16.36 0.19
CA LEU A 111 21.34 15.24 0.59
C LEU A 111 20.20 15.66 1.52
N VAL A 112 20.40 16.71 2.34
CA VAL A 112 19.38 17.21 3.29
C VAL A 112 18.17 17.78 2.54
N PHE A 113 18.39 18.31 1.33
CA PHE A 113 17.32 18.91 0.52
C PHE A 113 16.65 17.92 -0.42
N GLN A 114 17.27 16.77 -0.73
CA GLN A 114 16.71 15.81 -1.69
C GLN A 114 15.34 15.26 -1.27
N GLU A 115 15.13 14.95 0.01
CA GLU A 115 13.81 14.49 0.49
C GLU A 115 12.75 15.59 0.39
N TYR A 116 13.13 16.84 0.66
CA TYR A 116 12.23 17.99 0.60
C TYR A 116 11.95 18.45 -0.83
N GLU A 117 12.94 18.47 -1.70
CA GLU A 117 12.76 18.71 -3.14
C GLU A 117 11.87 17.64 -3.75
N SER A 118 12.06 16.37 -3.37
CA SER A 118 11.15 15.27 -3.75
C SER A 118 9.74 15.46 -3.19
N GLN A 119 9.59 16.11 -2.02
CA GLN A 119 8.30 16.44 -1.43
C GLN A 119 7.63 17.59 -2.18
N ILE A 120 8.37 18.65 -2.52
CA ILE A 120 7.88 19.78 -3.32
C ILE A 120 7.49 19.31 -4.73
N GLU A 121 8.29 18.46 -5.38
CA GLU A 121 7.94 17.90 -6.69
C GLU A 121 6.65 17.08 -6.62
N LYS A 122 6.44 16.32 -5.55
CA LYS A 122 5.15 15.64 -5.29
C LYS A 122 4.03 16.66 -5.06
N ASP A 123 4.26 17.74 -4.32
CA ASP A 123 3.26 18.77 -4.04
C ASP A 123 2.89 19.60 -5.28
N ILE A 124 3.84 19.82 -6.20
CA ILE A 124 3.59 20.43 -7.52
C ILE A 124 2.74 19.48 -8.38
N GLN A 125 3.04 18.18 -8.37
CA GLN A 125 2.19 17.18 -9.05
C GLN A 125 0.77 17.13 -8.47
N ILE A 126 0.57 17.39 -7.16
CA ILE A 126 -0.76 17.46 -6.51
C ILE A 126 -1.63 18.59 -7.07
N SER A 127 -1.04 19.68 -7.57
CA SER A 127 -1.79 20.83 -8.10
C SER A 127 -2.56 20.53 -9.40
N ASP A 128 -2.15 19.52 -10.17
CA ASP A 128 -2.84 19.05 -11.39
C ASP A 128 -3.84 17.90 -11.10
N VAL A 129 -4.11 17.61 -9.82
CA VAL A 129 -4.98 16.51 -9.38
C VAL A 129 -6.38 17.01 -9.06
N ASN A 130 -7.41 16.22 -9.36
CA ASN A 130 -8.80 16.54 -9.02
C ASN A 130 -9.03 16.59 -7.50
N SER A 131 -10.01 17.40 -7.08
CA SER A 131 -10.32 17.69 -5.67
C SER A 131 -10.43 16.47 -4.75
N ILE A 132 -11.13 15.41 -5.20
CA ILE A 132 -11.34 14.19 -4.40
C ILE A 132 -10.01 13.48 -4.13
N THR A 133 -9.13 13.39 -5.11
CA THR A 133 -7.82 12.74 -4.93
C THR A 133 -6.89 13.61 -4.12
N SER A 134 -6.94 14.94 -4.28
CA SER A 134 -6.21 15.87 -3.42
C SER A 134 -6.63 15.71 -1.96
N GLN A 135 -7.93 15.50 -1.69
CA GLN A 135 -8.42 15.14 -0.36
C GLN A 135 -7.85 13.79 0.12
N ARG A 136 -7.83 12.74 -0.72
CA ARG A 136 -7.22 11.44 -0.35
C ARG A 136 -5.75 11.57 0.03
N ILE A 137 -4.98 12.30 -0.77
CA ILE A 137 -3.55 12.54 -0.51
C ILE A 137 -3.37 13.32 0.79
N HIS A 138 -4.22 14.33 1.03
CA HIS A 138 -4.22 15.08 2.29
C HIS A 138 -4.53 14.18 3.50
N SER A 139 -5.55 13.31 3.41
CA SER A 139 -5.89 12.36 4.48
C SER A 139 -4.75 11.39 4.78
N ILE A 140 -4.09 10.83 3.76
CA ILE A 140 -2.93 9.95 3.93
C ILE A 140 -1.79 10.70 4.64
N ASN A 141 -1.49 11.93 4.21
CA ASN A 141 -0.43 12.75 4.81
C ASN A 141 -0.75 13.16 6.25
N PHE A 142 -2.02 13.48 6.52
CA PHE A 142 -2.51 13.78 7.86
C PHE A 142 -2.36 12.56 8.79
N MET A 143 -2.76 11.38 8.34
CA MET A 143 -2.59 10.12 9.09
C MET A 143 -1.12 9.83 9.40
N LYS A 144 -0.22 9.99 8.42
CA LYS A 144 1.23 9.85 8.64
C LYS A 144 1.75 10.86 9.66
N LYS A 145 1.26 12.10 9.62
CA LYS A 145 1.64 13.16 10.57
C LYS A 145 1.17 12.83 11.99
N ILE A 146 -0.08 12.39 12.17
CA ILE A 146 -0.59 11.95 13.48
C ILE A 146 0.25 10.80 14.03
N ARG A 147 0.46 9.74 13.23
CA ARG A 147 1.28 8.59 13.66
C ARG A 147 2.67 9.04 14.08
N LYS A 148 3.34 9.92 13.31
CA LYS A 148 4.65 10.48 13.68
C LYS A 148 4.61 11.30 14.98
N LEU A 149 3.55 12.08 15.22
CA LEU A 149 3.40 12.87 16.45
C LEU A 149 3.15 11.98 17.68
N VAL A 150 2.25 11.00 17.56
CA VAL A 150 1.95 10.02 18.60
C VAL A 150 3.21 9.21 18.93
N MET A 151 3.94 8.73 17.93
CA MET A 151 5.22 8.03 18.13
C MET A 151 6.26 8.90 18.84
N LYS A 152 6.39 10.19 18.44
CA LYS A 152 7.28 11.14 19.15
C LYS A 152 6.87 11.33 20.62
N LYS A 153 5.58 11.26 20.94
CA LYS A 153 5.06 11.36 22.32
C LYS A 153 5.34 10.07 23.10
N ILE A 154 5.08 8.90 22.51
CA ILE A 154 5.36 7.58 23.12
C ILE A 154 6.86 7.43 23.42
N VAL A 155 7.73 7.69 22.44
CA VAL A 155 9.19 7.57 22.61
C VAL A 155 9.72 8.56 23.66
N LYS A 156 9.13 9.75 23.81
CA LYS A 156 9.50 10.70 24.87
C LYS A 156 9.17 10.20 26.27
N VAL A 157 8.10 9.43 26.42
CA VAL A 157 7.69 8.82 27.70
C VAL A 157 8.59 7.62 28.04
N ASN A 158 9.08 6.90 27.03
CA ASN A 158 9.91 5.70 27.18
C ASN A 158 11.43 5.93 27.06
N LYS A 159 11.93 7.16 27.28
CA LYS A 159 13.39 7.42 27.25
C LYS A 159 14.07 6.85 28.51
N PHE A 160 14.65 5.65 28.38
CA PHE A 160 15.70 5.18 29.26
C PHE A 160 16.95 6.06 29.13
N ASN A 161 17.66 6.28 30.24
CA ASN A 161 18.97 6.92 30.22
C ASN A 161 20.03 5.87 29.85
N LEU A 162 21.15 6.32 29.25
CA LEU A 162 22.29 5.46 28.88
C LEU A 162 22.82 4.61 30.06
N SER A 163 22.57 5.07 31.30
CA SER A 163 22.89 4.37 32.54
C SER A 163 22.13 3.06 32.76
N ASP A 164 21.03 2.83 32.03
CA ASP A 164 20.14 1.68 32.27
C ASP A 164 20.44 0.51 31.31
N VAL A 165 21.33 0.71 30.32
CA VAL A 165 21.74 -0.30 29.31
C VAL A 165 23.16 -0.82 29.57
N VAL A 166 23.95 -0.12 30.39
CA VAL A 166 25.30 -0.57 30.76
C VAL A 166 25.21 -1.34 32.08
N THR A 167 24.83 -2.61 32.01
CA THR A 167 25.21 -3.57 33.06
C THR A 167 26.64 -4.01 32.82
N ASP A 168 27.42 -3.92 33.89
CA ASP A 168 28.84 -4.23 33.97
C ASP A 168 29.26 -5.50 33.22
N TYR A 169 30.46 -5.41 32.66
CA TYR A 169 31.23 -6.52 32.10
C TYR A 169 31.36 -7.68 33.10
N GLU A 170 31.00 -8.89 32.68
CA GLU A 170 31.59 -10.12 33.20
C GLU A 170 32.10 -11.00 32.06
N GLU A 171 33.43 -11.12 31.98
CA GLU A 171 34.10 -12.20 31.26
C GLU A 171 33.89 -13.53 31.98
N ILE A 172 33.42 -14.55 31.28
CA ILE A 172 33.84 -15.93 31.54
C ILE A 172 34.11 -16.65 30.22
N VAL A 173 35.40 -16.83 29.94
CA VAL A 173 35.93 -17.84 29.02
C VAL A 173 35.61 -19.22 29.60
N SER A 174 34.78 -20.02 28.91
CA SER A 174 34.59 -21.44 29.23
C SER A 174 35.32 -22.31 28.20
N ALA A 175 36.40 -22.94 28.67
CA ALA A 175 37.26 -23.87 27.97
C ALA A 175 36.58 -25.24 27.69
N SER A 176 35.46 -25.24 26.96
CA SER A 176 34.72 -26.47 26.59
C SER A 176 34.44 -26.64 25.10
N GLN A 177 34.94 -25.75 24.23
CA GLN A 177 34.75 -25.84 22.77
C GLN A 177 35.86 -26.58 22.00
N LEU A 178 36.80 -27.26 22.68
CA LEU A 178 37.86 -28.07 22.06
C LEU A 178 37.64 -29.58 22.21
N LYS A 179 36.42 -30.07 21.99
CA LYS A 179 36.14 -31.52 21.98
C LYS A 179 35.42 -32.07 20.75
N HIS A 180 35.04 -31.23 19.79
CA HIS A 180 34.30 -31.69 18.59
C HIS A 180 35.12 -31.81 17.30
N ALA A 181 36.44 -31.61 17.34
CA ALA A 181 37.30 -31.64 16.14
C ALA A 181 38.09 -32.96 15.90
N ILE A 182 37.95 -34.03 16.72
CA ILE A 182 38.83 -35.23 16.61
C ILE A 182 38.06 -36.58 16.51
N CYS A 183 36.79 -36.62 16.11
CA CYS A 183 36.09 -37.91 15.92
C CYS A 183 35.35 -38.04 14.58
N GLN A 184 36.08 -37.92 13.47
CA GLN A 184 35.60 -38.31 12.13
C GLN A 184 36.45 -39.41 11.48
N LEU A 185 36.96 -40.37 12.25
CA LEU A 185 37.76 -41.49 11.69
C LEU A 185 37.23 -42.89 11.95
N VAL A 186 36.09 -43.06 12.63
CA VAL A 186 35.51 -44.40 12.80
C VAL A 186 33.99 -44.31 12.77
N GLU A 187 33.38 -44.48 11.59
CA GLU A 187 32.07 -45.13 11.50
C GLU A 187 31.76 -45.53 10.05
N ARG A 188 31.38 -46.81 9.87
CA ARG A 188 31.06 -47.45 8.59
C ARG A 188 29.56 -47.73 8.52
N ARG A 189 29.00 -47.46 7.33
CA ARG A 189 27.76 -47.97 6.69
C ARG A 189 26.46 -47.14 6.81
N ARG A 190 25.85 -46.96 5.63
CA ARG A 190 24.55 -46.34 5.31
C ARG A 190 23.38 -47.10 5.94
N ASN A 191 22.35 -46.34 6.34
CA ASN A 191 20.98 -46.86 6.50
C ASN A 191 20.09 -46.42 5.32
N LEU A 192 19.40 -47.40 4.73
CA LEU A 192 18.36 -47.23 3.70
C LEU A 192 17.03 -46.89 4.39
N LYS A 193 16.76 -45.59 4.58
CA LYS A 193 15.44 -44.92 4.65
C LYS A 193 15.69 -43.45 5.07
N PRO A 194 15.45 -42.44 4.21
CA PRO A 194 15.66 -41.05 4.61
C PRO A 194 14.54 -40.60 5.56
N GLN A 195 14.90 -40.11 6.75
CA GLN A 195 14.03 -39.24 7.56
C GLN A 195 14.06 -37.82 6.97
N ARG A 196 12.88 -37.18 6.86
CA ARG A 196 12.80 -35.75 6.55
C ARG A 196 13.51 -34.96 7.65
N ARG A 197 14.54 -34.20 7.27
CA ARG A 197 15.16 -33.17 8.12
C ARG A 197 14.42 -31.85 7.89
N GLU A 198 14.05 -31.17 8.98
CA GLU A 198 13.67 -29.77 8.93
C GLU A 198 14.87 -28.92 8.48
N ARG A 199 14.60 -27.90 7.67
CA ARG A 199 15.64 -27.06 7.07
C ARG A 199 16.09 -25.99 8.07
N LYS A 200 17.39 -25.70 8.09
CA LYS A 200 17.97 -24.62 8.89
C LYS A 200 17.48 -23.26 8.41
N LYS A 201 16.92 -22.46 9.32
CA LYS A 201 16.65 -21.02 9.13
C LYS A 201 17.99 -20.29 9.06
N VAL A 202 18.16 -19.38 8.09
CA VAL A 202 19.38 -18.58 7.91
C VAL A 202 19.04 -17.12 8.13
N ALA A 203 19.88 -16.39 8.87
CA ALA A 203 19.71 -14.96 9.07
C ALA A 203 19.99 -14.20 7.75
N ALA A 204 19.20 -13.17 7.45
CA ALA A 204 19.25 -12.42 6.19
C ALA A 204 20.63 -11.78 5.89
N GLN A 205 21.48 -11.61 6.92
CA GLN A 205 22.82 -11.02 6.84
C GLN A 205 23.84 -11.86 6.04
N THR A 206 23.46 -13.06 5.62
CA THR A 206 24.35 -14.01 4.90
C THR A 206 23.99 -14.20 3.42
N ILE A 207 23.05 -13.42 2.87
CA ILE A 207 22.44 -13.63 1.55
C ILE A 207 22.92 -12.53 0.58
N GLY A 208 23.46 -12.90 -0.59
CA GLY A 208 23.89 -11.99 -1.65
C GLY A 208 22.87 -11.85 -2.80
N ASP A 209 23.13 -10.93 -3.73
CA ASP A 209 22.33 -10.74 -4.95
C ASP A 209 22.26 -12.04 -5.78
N GLY A 210 21.04 -12.54 -5.99
CA GLY A 210 20.78 -13.77 -6.75
C GLY A 210 20.50 -15.01 -5.91
N ASP A 211 20.61 -14.96 -4.58
CA ASP A 211 20.35 -16.11 -3.68
C ASP A 211 18.86 -16.29 -3.33
N ILE A 212 18.01 -15.29 -3.63
CA ILE A 212 16.56 -15.37 -3.48
C ILE A 212 15.97 -15.80 -4.82
N HIS A 213 15.49 -17.03 -4.90
CA HIS A 213 14.89 -17.57 -6.11
C HIS A 213 13.42 -17.87 -5.88
N LEU A 214 12.55 -17.23 -6.68
CA LEU A 214 11.18 -17.69 -6.85
C LEU A 214 11.23 -18.99 -7.67
N LEU A 215 11.18 -20.15 -7.00
CA LEU A 215 11.25 -21.44 -7.69
C LEU A 215 9.92 -21.76 -8.39
N VAL A 216 9.93 -21.68 -9.72
CA VAL A 216 8.85 -22.17 -10.59
C VAL A 216 9.36 -23.41 -11.32
N ARG A 217 8.77 -24.58 -11.05
CA ARG A 217 9.25 -25.86 -11.62
C ARG A 217 8.59 -26.15 -12.97
N ILE A 218 9.34 -25.96 -14.06
CA ILE A 218 8.93 -26.38 -15.42
C ILE A 218 9.57 -27.74 -15.71
N LEU A 219 8.74 -28.75 -16.00
CA LEU A 219 9.19 -30.15 -16.07
C LEU A 219 10.01 -30.51 -17.32
N ARG A 220 9.89 -29.78 -18.44
CA ARG A 220 10.74 -29.93 -19.64
C ARG A 220 10.69 -28.68 -20.51
N ALA A 221 11.83 -28.31 -21.09
CA ALA A 221 11.94 -27.43 -22.26
C ALA A 221 13.25 -27.69 -23.00
N TYR A 222 13.25 -27.59 -24.33
CA TYR A 222 14.42 -27.72 -25.21
C TYR A 222 14.56 -26.45 -26.07
N ASN A 223 15.79 -26.02 -26.34
CA ASN A 223 16.13 -24.87 -27.21
C ASN A 223 15.56 -23.50 -26.79
N ILE A 224 15.74 -23.11 -25.52
CA ILE A 224 15.41 -21.73 -25.08
C ILE A 224 16.69 -20.87 -25.11
N PRO A 225 16.77 -19.82 -25.95
CA PRO A 225 17.84 -18.83 -25.86
C PRO A 225 17.65 -17.91 -24.65
N SER A 226 18.74 -17.65 -23.92
CA SER A 226 18.79 -16.81 -22.72
C SER A 226 18.86 -15.32 -23.05
N ARG A 227 17.99 -14.52 -22.45
CA ARG A 227 18.06 -13.04 -22.50
C ARG A 227 19.21 -12.56 -21.62
N LYS A 228 20.01 -11.59 -22.07
CA LYS A 228 20.96 -10.87 -21.18
C LYS A 228 20.16 -10.17 -20.08
N PRO A 229 20.50 -10.37 -18.78
CA PRO A 229 19.73 -9.77 -17.70
C PRO A 229 19.90 -8.25 -17.69
N ALA A 230 18.78 -7.53 -17.73
CA ALA A 230 18.74 -6.15 -17.26
C ALA A 230 18.68 -6.22 -15.73
N LEU A 231 19.74 -5.78 -15.04
CA LEU A 231 19.74 -5.66 -13.59
C LEU A 231 18.74 -4.58 -13.17
N SER A 232 17.59 -4.98 -12.64
CA SER A 232 16.83 -4.14 -11.71
C SER A 232 17.57 -4.18 -10.37
N ARG A 233 18.18 -3.06 -9.98
CA ARG A 233 18.89 -2.92 -8.70
C ARG A 233 17.90 -2.50 -7.62
N SER A 234 17.87 -3.22 -6.50
CA SER A 234 17.21 -2.72 -5.28
C SER A 234 18.03 -1.55 -4.72
N PRO A 235 17.40 -0.49 -4.17
CA PRO A 235 18.15 0.56 -3.48
C PRO A 235 18.73 -0.02 -2.18
N GLY A 236 20.03 -0.31 -2.16
CA GLY A 236 20.78 -0.56 -0.92
C GLY A 236 21.31 -1.99 -0.67
N HIS A 237 21.07 -2.98 -1.54
CA HIS A 237 21.56 -4.37 -1.41
C HIS A 237 21.25 -5.08 -0.06
N ASP A 238 20.28 -4.58 0.72
CA ASP A 238 19.91 -5.15 2.02
C ASP A 238 18.53 -5.85 1.94
N TYR A 239 18.55 -7.19 1.90
CA TYR A 239 17.39 -8.07 1.88
C TYR A 239 16.85 -8.41 3.28
N SER A 240 17.16 -7.61 4.29
CA SER A 240 16.56 -7.74 5.63
C SER A 240 15.03 -7.73 5.56
N PHE A 241 14.39 -8.43 6.50
CA PHE A 241 12.92 -8.43 6.65
C PHE A 241 12.37 -7.00 6.67
N SER A 242 13.12 -6.07 7.28
CA SER A 242 12.72 -4.68 7.43
C SER A 242 12.71 -3.87 6.12
N ASN A 243 13.51 -4.25 5.12
CA ASN A 243 13.48 -3.62 3.82
C ASN A 243 12.47 -4.30 2.89
N LEU A 244 12.34 -5.63 2.96
CA LEU A 244 11.34 -6.36 2.18
C LEU A 244 9.91 -6.05 2.62
N SER A 245 9.68 -5.75 3.91
CA SER A 245 8.38 -5.29 4.39
C SER A 245 7.97 -3.91 3.85
N LYS A 246 8.91 -3.14 3.25
CA LYS A 246 8.58 -1.89 2.55
C LYS A 246 7.92 -2.13 1.19
N ILE A 247 8.01 -3.35 0.64
CA ILE A 247 7.35 -3.72 -0.62
C ILE A 247 5.85 -3.82 -0.35
N LYS A 248 5.08 -2.95 -1.00
CA LYS A 248 3.62 -2.88 -0.88
C LYS A 248 2.88 -3.55 -2.03
N ASP A 249 3.62 -4.21 -2.92
CA ASP A 249 3.05 -4.79 -4.12
C ASP A 249 2.22 -6.05 -3.82
N ASN A 250 1.17 -6.23 -4.63
CA ASN A 250 0.36 -7.44 -4.61
C ASN A 250 0.88 -8.46 -5.64
N ILE A 251 0.76 -9.73 -5.33
CA ILE A 251 0.96 -10.84 -6.25
C ILE A 251 -0.39 -11.14 -6.92
N TYR A 252 -0.40 -11.16 -8.25
CA TYR A 252 -1.59 -11.41 -9.06
C TYR A 252 -1.50 -12.76 -9.74
N VAL A 253 -2.50 -13.61 -9.53
CA VAL A 253 -2.69 -14.87 -10.27
C VAL A 253 -3.93 -14.71 -11.14
N ASN A 254 -3.73 -14.41 -12.42
CA ASN A 254 -4.81 -14.17 -13.39
C ASN A 254 -5.13 -15.44 -14.20
N ILE A 255 -6.42 -15.69 -14.43
CA ILE A 255 -6.92 -16.79 -15.25
C ILE A 255 -7.41 -16.23 -16.58
N PHE A 256 -6.94 -16.81 -17.68
CA PHE A 256 -7.34 -16.44 -19.03
C PHE A 256 -7.83 -17.65 -19.81
N ASP A 257 -8.84 -17.46 -20.64
CA ASP A 257 -9.17 -18.33 -21.76
C ASP A 257 -8.39 -17.87 -22.99
N GLU A 258 -7.60 -18.77 -23.57
CA GLU A 258 -6.73 -18.49 -24.71
C GLU A 258 -7.26 -19.19 -25.96
N THR A 259 -7.74 -18.40 -26.91
CA THR A 259 -8.23 -18.90 -28.20
C THR A 259 -7.28 -18.50 -29.31
N VAL A 260 -6.77 -19.48 -30.06
CA VAL A 260 -5.95 -19.26 -31.26
C VAL A 260 -6.86 -19.20 -32.47
N ILE A 261 -6.87 -18.07 -33.18
CA ILE A 261 -7.65 -17.90 -34.41
C ILE A 261 -6.67 -17.88 -35.58
N GLU A 262 -6.75 -18.88 -36.44
CA GLU A 262 -5.98 -18.94 -37.68
C GLU A 262 -6.69 -18.13 -38.76
N LYS A 263 -6.02 -17.11 -39.31
CA LYS A 263 -6.50 -16.40 -40.47
C LYS A 263 -5.87 -16.99 -41.72
N HIS A 264 -6.67 -17.61 -42.57
CA HIS A 264 -6.30 -17.88 -43.95
C HIS A 264 -6.49 -16.59 -44.76
N GLU A 265 -5.42 -16.06 -45.36
CA GLU A 265 -5.56 -15.03 -46.38
C GLU A 265 -5.89 -15.70 -47.72
N ASP A 266 -7.02 -15.33 -48.33
CA ASP A 266 -7.48 -15.85 -49.63
C ASP A 266 -6.52 -15.58 -50.81
N HIS A 267 -5.43 -14.84 -50.58
CA HIS A 267 -4.44 -14.47 -51.60
C HIS A 267 -3.00 -14.89 -51.27
N CYS A 268 -2.78 -15.78 -50.31
CA CYS A 268 -1.45 -16.31 -50.05
C CYS A 268 -1.06 -17.37 -51.10
N LEU A 269 0.07 -17.15 -51.78
CA LEU A 269 0.72 -18.17 -52.62
C LEU A 269 0.95 -19.43 -51.78
N LYS A 270 0.59 -20.61 -52.32
CA LYS A 270 0.73 -21.93 -51.66
C LYS A 270 2.14 -22.09 -51.06
N GLY A 271 2.28 -21.85 -49.76
CA GLY A 271 3.57 -21.91 -49.05
C GLY A 271 3.73 -20.92 -47.87
N CYS A 272 2.90 -19.88 -47.75
CA CYS A 272 2.95 -18.98 -46.60
C CYS A 272 2.22 -19.55 -45.38
N SER A 273 2.90 -19.59 -44.24
CA SER A 273 2.34 -19.95 -42.93
C SER A 273 1.13 -19.07 -42.62
N GLY A 274 -0.02 -19.69 -42.30
CA GLY A 274 -1.20 -18.95 -41.82
C GLY A 274 -0.82 -18.05 -40.64
N HIS A 275 -1.32 -16.82 -40.65
CA HIS A 275 -1.14 -15.92 -39.51
C HIS A 275 -2.12 -16.37 -38.42
N SER A 276 -1.61 -16.96 -37.35
CA SER A 276 -2.40 -17.24 -36.15
C SER A 276 -2.36 -16.04 -35.22
N TYR A 277 -3.53 -15.67 -34.68
CA TYR A 277 -3.68 -14.62 -33.68
C TYR A 277 -4.09 -15.26 -32.37
N ILE A 278 -3.45 -14.83 -31.28
CA ILE A 278 -3.79 -15.27 -29.93
C ILE A 278 -4.74 -14.22 -29.32
N ARG A 279 -5.92 -14.67 -28.90
CA ARG A 279 -6.87 -13.87 -28.13
C ARG A 279 -6.91 -14.42 -26.71
N LYS A 280 -6.72 -13.53 -25.72
CA LYS A 280 -6.80 -13.84 -24.29
C LYS A 280 -8.01 -13.14 -23.69
N ASN A 281 -8.96 -13.90 -23.18
CA ASN A 281 -10.11 -13.39 -22.45
C ASN A 281 -9.88 -13.62 -20.95
N TRP A 282 -9.86 -12.55 -20.16
CA TRP A 282 -9.69 -12.65 -18.72
C TRP A 282 -10.96 -13.16 -18.05
N LEU A 283 -10.82 -14.16 -17.18
CA LEU A 283 -11.93 -14.82 -16.49
C LEU A 283 -12.01 -14.43 -15.01
N GLY A 284 -10.90 -14.05 -14.39
CA GLY A 284 -10.84 -13.74 -12.96
C GLY A 284 -9.42 -13.78 -12.42
N SER A 285 -9.27 -13.41 -11.15
CA SER A 285 -7.96 -13.41 -10.49
C SER A 285 -8.02 -13.78 -9.02
N VAL A 286 -6.88 -14.24 -8.50
CA VAL A 286 -6.61 -14.32 -7.06
C VAL A 286 -5.47 -13.37 -6.76
N ILE A 287 -5.66 -12.52 -5.73
CA ILE A 287 -4.73 -11.45 -5.38
C ILE A 287 -4.38 -11.62 -3.90
N PHE A 288 -3.09 -11.54 -3.57
CA PHE A 288 -2.62 -11.49 -2.19
C PHE A 288 -1.39 -10.59 -2.07
N PRO A 289 -1.26 -9.81 -0.98
CA PRO A 289 -0.13 -8.91 -0.79
C PRO A 289 1.19 -9.66 -0.59
N PHE A 290 2.29 -9.12 -1.09
CA PHE A 290 3.62 -9.68 -0.84
C PHE A 290 3.93 -9.77 0.66
N SER A 291 3.40 -8.83 1.46
CA SER A 291 3.54 -8.86 2.93
C SER A 291 2.94 -10.11 3.56
N ALA A 292 1.84 -10.66 3.05
CA ALA A 292 1.27 -11.91 3.56
C ALA A 292 2.21 -13.10 3.31
N LEU A 293 2.83 -13.15 2.13
CA LEU A 293 3.83 -14.18 1.80
C LEU A 293 5.12 -14.02 2.61
N LEU A 294 5.47 -12.79 3.02
CA LEU A 294 6.63 -12.51 3.86
C LEU A 294 6.35 -12.85 5.34
N GLN A 295 5.14 -12.62 5.83
CA GLN A 295 4.71 -12.95 7.20
C GLN A 295 4.52 -14.45 7.42
N GLN A 296 4.20 -15.19 6.36
CA GLN A 296 3.85 -16.61 6.45
C GLN A 296 4.91 -17.49 5.78
N PRO A 297 5.15 -18.72 6.29
CA PRO A 297 6.12 -19.62 5.69
C PRO A 297 5.71 -20.08 4.28
N LYS A 298 4.41 -20.19 4.02
CA LYS A 298 3.82 -20.58 2.74
C LYS A 298 2.36 -20.14 2.70
N ILE A 299 1.88 -19.81 1.51
CA ILE A 299 0.45 -19.66 1.19
C ILE A 299 0.06 -20.93 0.45
N SER A 300 -0.81 -21.76 1.03
CA SER A 300 -1.24 -23.02 0.41
C SER A 300 -2.69 -23.31 0.73
N GLY A 301 -3.51 -23.54 -0.30
CA GLY A 301 -4.93 -23.81 -0.11
C GLY A 301 -5.76 -23.68 -1.38
N THR A 302 -7.05 -23.97 -1.26
CA THR A 302 -8.03 -23.74 -2.33
C THR A 302 -8.70 -22.39 -2.08
N PHE A 303 -8.59 -21.47 -3.03
CA PHE A 303 -9.07 -20.10 -2.92
C PHE A 303 -10.13 -19.83 -3.95
N GLN A 304 -11.15 -19.07 -3.57
CA GLN A 304 -12.14 -18.57 -4.51
C GLN A 304 -11.48 -17.53 -5.43
N VAL A 305 -11.71 -17.69 -6.73
CA VAL A 305 -11.29 -16.74 -7.75
C VAL A 305 -12.24 -15.55 -7.71
N ASN A 306 -11.71 -14.33 -7.71
CA ASN A 306 -12.50 -13.12 -7.89
C ASN A 306 -12.87 -13.01 -9.38
N ILE A 307 -14.11 -13.38 -9.69
CA ILE A 307 -14.70 -13.37 -11.03
C ILE A 307 -15.58 -12.12 -11.13
N PRO A 308 -15.55 -11.39 -12.25
CA PRO A 308 -16.46 -10.27 -12.45
C PRO A 308 -17.92 -10.76 -12.45
N PRO A 309 -18.87 -9.93 -12.01
CA PRO A 309 -20.27 -10.34 -11.89
C PRO A 309 -20.93 -10.70 -13.24
N LEU A 310 -20.29 -10.34 -14.36
CA LEU A 310 -20.72 -10.72 -15.70
C LEU A 310 -19.49 -11.02 -16.59
N LEU A 311 -19.45 -12.22 -17.16
CA LEU A 311 -18.50 -12.61 -18.20
C LEU A 311 -19.23 -12.75 -19.53
N LEU A 312 -19.08 -11.77 -20.41
CA LEU A 312 -19.73 -11.79 -21.72
C LEU A 312 -19.19 -12.95 -22.57
N GLY A 313 -20.11 -13.77 -23.10
CA GLY A 313 -19.79 -14.92 -23.95
C GLY A 313 -19.52 -16.22 -23.18
N TYR A 314 -19.66 -16.22 -21.84
CA TYR A 314 -19.48 -17.40 -21.00
C TYR A 314 -20.78 -17.74 -20.27
N THR A 315 -21.09 -19.04 -20.17
CA THR A 315 -22.23 -19.56 -19.39
C THR A 315 -21.79 -20.75 -18.57
N TRP A 316 -22.32 -20.88 -17.36
CA TRP A 316 -22.06 -22.05 -16.52
C TRP A 316 -22.70 -23.31 -17.11
N SER A 317 -21.98 -24.43 -17.09
CA SER A 317 -22.52 -25.69 -17.60
C SER A 317 -23.71 -26.14 -16.73
N LYS A 318 -24.87 -26.38 -17.34
CA LYS A 318 -26.07 -26.89 -16.64
C LYS A 318 -25.91 -28.31 -16.08
N THR A 319 -24.82 -28.98 -16.42
CA THR A 319 -24.50 -30.38 -16.08
C THR A 319 -23.72 -30.56 -14.78
N TYR A 320 -23.31 -29.48 -14.11
CA TYR A 320 -22.59 -29.60 -12.83
C TYR A 320 -23.59 -29.87 -11.70
N VAL A 321 -23.66 -31.13 -11.26
CA VAL A 321 -24.34 -31.53 -10.03
C VAL A 321 -23.43 -31.11 -8.88
N SER A 322 -23.85 -30.09 -8.11
CA SER A 322 -23.19 -29.79 -6.83
C SER A 322 -23.16 -31.06 -5.96
N PRO A 323 -22.16 -31.25 -5.09
CA PRO A 323 -22.27 -32.25 -4.03
C PRO A 323 -23.59 -31.99 -3.31
N LYS A 324 -24.50 -32.99 -3.32
CA LYS A 324 -25.82 -32.87 -2.70
C LYS A 324 -25.65 -32.95 -1.20
N GLU A 325 -25.45 -31.82 -0.56
CA GLU A 325 -25.72 -31.64 0.87
C GLU A 325 -26.49 -30.32 1.04
N ASP A 326 -27.44 -30.33 1.96
CA ASP A 326 -28.55 -29.38 2.06
C ASP A 326 -28.09 -27.95 2.40
N TYR A 327 -28.00 -27.07 1.40
CA TYR A 327 -27.71 -25.64 1.60
C TYR A 327 -28.90 -24.78 1.18
N ASN A 328 -29.64 -24.29 2.17
CA ASN A 328 -30.59 -23.19 2.01
C ASN A 328 -29.83 -21.85 2.05
N GLY A 329 -29.84 -21.10 0.94
CA GLY A 329 -29.76 -19.64 0.98
C GLY A 329 -28.54 -18.94 0.37
N GLN A 330 -27.43 -19.63 0.08
CA GLN A 330 -26.34 -19.06 -0.73
C GLN A 330 -26.30 -19.81 -2.07
N ASN A 331 -26.61 -19.10 -3.16
CA ASN A 331 -26.48 -19.63 -4.50
C ASN A 331 -24.99 -19.96 -4.76
N LEU A 332 -24.55 -21.20 -4.46
CA LEU A 332 -23.27 -21.77 -4.91
C LEU A 332 -23.17 -21.89 -6.45
N LYS A 333 -24.19 -21.43 -7.17
CA LYS A 333 -24.09 -21.26 -8.61
C LYS A 333 -23.10 -20.10 -8.82
N GLU A 334 -22.03 -20.38 -9.56
CA GLU A 334 -21.16 -19.38 -10.22
C GLU A 334 -19.84 -18.97 -9.53
N CYS A 335 -19.22 -19.84 -8.71
CA CYS A 335 -17.88 -19.58 -8.16
C CYS A 335 -16.82 -20.53 -8.74
N THR A 336 -15.64 -19.99 -9.10
CA THR A 336 -14.46 -20.79 -9.49
C THR A 336 -13.47 -20.83 -8.33
N PHE A 337 -12.82 -21.97 -8.13
CA PHE A 337 -11.80 -22.15 -7.11
C PHE A 337 -10.46 -22.55 -7.73
N LEU A 338 -9.37 -22.03 -7.17
CA LEU A 338 -8.00 -22.31 -7.60
C LEU A 338 -7.18 -22.80 -6.41
N ASN A 339 -6.49 -23.93 -6.59
CA ASN A 339 -5.53 -24.41 -5.60
C ASN A 339 -4.16 -23.75 -5.83
N ILE A 340 -3.70 -22.95 -4.87
CA ILE A 340 -2.45 -22.19 -4.97
C ILE A 340 -1.47 -22.68 -3.91
N PHE A 341 -0.20 -22.79 -4.28
CA PHE A 341 0.93 -22.96 -3.37
C PHE A 341 2.00 -21.91 -3.72
N ALA A 342 2.36 -21.04 -2.76
CA ALA A 342 3.39 -20.01 -2.90
C ALA A 342 4.28 -19.94 -1.66
N THR A 343 5.58 -19.71 -1.84
CA THR A 343 6.58 -19.57 -0.76
C THR A 343 7.76 -18.70 -1.24
N ILE A 344 8.44 -18.02 -0.32
CA ILE A 344 9.74 -17.35 -0.57
C ILE A 344 10.86 -18.32 -0.16
N GLU A 345 11.92 -18.44 -0.97
CA GLU A 345 13.11 -19.27 -0.66
C GLU A 345 14.40 -18.44 -0.82
N PRO A 346 15.25 -18.35 0.23
CA PRO A 346 15.07 -18.90 1.59
C PRO A 346 13.99 -18.18 2.42
N GLN A 347 13.43 -18.85 3.42
CA GLN A 347 12.47 -18.24 4.34
C GLN A 347 13.17 -17.20 5.23
N ILE A 348 12.60 -15.99 5.27
CA ILE A 348 13.15 -14.86 6.00
C ILE A 348 12.41 -14.76 7.33
N SER A 349 13.11 -14.94 8.45
CA SER A 349 12.52 -14.79 9.77
C SER A 349 12.26 -13.31 10.08
N SER A 350 11.01 -12.95 10.39
CA SER A 350 10.76 -11.74 11.17
C SER A 350 11.41 -11.93 12.53
N VAL A 351 12.49 -11.21 12.82
CA VAL A 351 12.84 -10.99 14.22
C VAL A 351 11.75 -10.08 14.73
N ILE A 352 10.72 -10.67 15.35
CA ILE A 352 9.91 -9.92 16.29
C ILE A 352 10.92 -9.49 17.34
N SER A 353 11.28 -8.22 17.35
CA SER A 353 11.96 -7.63 18.48
C SER A 353 10.99 -7.79 19.64
N ASN A 354 11.12 -8.91 20.35
CA ASN A 354 10.60 -9.02 21.70
C ASN A 354 11.32 -7.91 22.44
N THR A 355 10.64 -6.77 22.61
CA THR A 355 11.08 -5.76 23.56
C THR A 355 10.87 -6.37 24.95
N GLU A 356 11.80 -7.24 25.36
CA GLU A 356 12.21 -7.33 26.75
C GLU A 356 12.72 -5.92 27.12
N SER A 357 12.36 -5.27 28.21
CA SER A 357 11.70 -5.69 29.43
C SER A 357 11.29 -4.42 30.19
N ASP A 358 10.02 -4.27 30.53
CA ASP A 358 9.63 -3.43 31.68
C ASP A 358 9.43 -4.37 32.87
N LYS A 359 10.45 -4.43 33.74
CA LYS A 359 10.29 -4.90 35.12
C LYS A 359 9.83 -3.70 35.94
N PHE A 360 8.61 -3.72 36.44
CA PHE A 360 8.21 -2.75 37.46
C PHE A 360 7.43 -3.39 38.61
N THR A 361 7.65 -2.76 39.75
CA THR A 361 7.41 -3.14 41.14
C THR A 361 5.96 -3.41 41.49
N ASP A 362 5.77 -4.42 42.34
CA ASP A 362 4.49 -4.80 42.96
C ASP A 362 3.95 -3.66 43.84
N GLU A 363 3.00 -2.87 43.31
CA GLU A 363 2.09 -2.03 44.10
C GLU A 363 0.67 -2.62 44.09
N PRO A 364 -0.11 -2.50 45.19
CA PRO A 364 -1.31 -3.30 45.42
C PRO A 364 -2.57 -2.88 44.64
N ASP A 365 -2.55 -1.75 43.90
CA ASP A 365 -3.68 -1.31 43.07
C ASP A 365 -3.37 -1.45 41.58
N ILE A 366 -3.60 -2.65 41.03
CA ILE A 366 -3.40 -2.92 39.60
C ILE A 366 -4.40 -2.07 38.78
N THR A 367 -3.89 -1.08 38.07
CA THR A 367 -4.69 -0.29 37.11
C THR A 367 -5.23 -1.19 35.99
N LEU A 368 -6.39 -0.86 35.40
CA LEU A 368 -6.99 -1.67 34.31
C LEU A 368 -6.04 -1.87 33.12
N LEU A 369 -5.18 -0.89 32.83
CA LEU A 369 -4.16 -0.98 31.78
C LEU A 369 -3.05 -1.98 32.15
N GLN A 370 -2.56 -1.97 33.40
CA GLN A 370 -1.61 -2.97 33.88
C GLN A 370 -2.21 -4.38 33.83
N ARG A 371 -3.48 -4.53 34.21
CA ARG A 371 -4.20 -5.82 34.08
C ARG A 371 -4.24 -6.29 32.62
N ALA A 372 -4.51 -5.39 31.69
CA ALA A 372 -4.55 -5.69 30.26
C ALA A 372 -3.19 -6.10 29.69
N GLN A 373 -2.11 -5.51 30.20
CA GLN A 373 -0.74 -5.89 29.85
C GLN A 373 -0.35 -7.24 30.43
N ILE A 374 -0.66 -7.51 31.70
CA ILE A 374 -0.42 -8.81 32.35
C ILE A 374 -1.18 -9.91 31.59
N PHE A 375 -2.47 -9.68 31.31
CA PHE A 375 -3.29 -10.62 30.55
C PHE A 375 -2.71 -10.93 29.17
N ARG A 376 -2.23 -9.91 28.46
CA ARG A 376 -1.56 -10.08 27.17
C ARG A 376 -0.32 -10.97 27.30
N LYS A 377 0.58 -10.66 28.23
CA LYS A 377 1.81 -11.42 28.47
C LYS A 377 1.52 -12.88 28.83
N ASP A 378 0.54 -13.13 29.70
CA ASP A 378 0.13 -14.47 30.09
C ASP A 378 -0.38 -15.28 28.88
N CYS A 379 -1.15 -14.65 28.00
CA CYS A 379 -1.71 -15.32 26.82
C CYS A 379 -0.61 -15.62 25.78
N GLU A 380 0.29 -14.68 25.55
CA GLU A 380 1.45 -14.84 24.65
C GLU A 380 2.41 -15.93 25.14
N ALA A 381 2.60 -16.06 26.47
CA ALA A 381 3.41 -17.11 27.06
C ALA A 381 2.84 -18.52 26.82
N ILE A 382 1.51 -18.67 26.80
CA ILE A 382 0.84 -19.95 26.58
C ILE A 382 0.73 -20.26 25.07
N PHE A 383 0.41 -19.24 24.25
CA PHE A 383 0.18 -19.39 22.81
C PHE A 383 0.93 -18.30 22.01
N PRO A 384 2.23 -18.47 21.74
CA PRO A 384 3.08 -17.42 21.16
C PRO A 384 2.73 -17.03 19.72
N ASN A 385 2.01 -17.89 18.99
CA ASN A 385 1.63 -17.66 17.60
C ASN A 385 0.23 -17.04 17.45
N ARG A 386 -0.51 -16.82 18.55
CA ARG A 386 -1.88 -16.29 18.50
C ARG A 386 -1.88 -14.78 18.68
N ARG A 387 -2.64 -14.10 17.84
CA ARG A 387 -2.76 -12.63 17.91
C ARG A 387 -3.62 -12.21 19.10
N ILE A 388 -3.14 -11.23 19.86
CA ILE A 388 -3.89 -10.60 20.95
C ILE A 388 -3.63 -9.10 20.98
N ILE A 389 -4.70 -8.32 21.04
CA ILE A 389 -4.65 -6.86 21.26
C ILE A 389 -5.62 -6.53 22.38
N THR A 390 -5.12 -5.93 23.44
CA THR A 390 -5.90 -5.53 24.62
C THR A 390 -6.02 -4.01 24.74
N THR A 391 -4.94 -3.30 24.42
CA THR A 391 -4.82 -1.84 24.52
C THR A 391 -4.13 -1.27 23.30
N VAL A 392 -4.55 -0.07 22.88
CA VAL A 392 -4.04 0.66 21.71
C VAL A 392 -3.89 2.14 22.03
N PHE A 393 -3.03 2.84 21.29
CA PHE A 393 -2.91 4.29 21.38
C PHE A 393 -3.97 4.96 20.50
N ASN A 394 -4.66 5.97 21.03
CA ASN A 394 -5.52 6.84 20.23
C ASN A 394 -4.70 7.93 19.50
N ASP A 395 -5.39 8.76 18.74
CA ASP A 395 -4.86 9.92 18.01
C ASP A 395 -4.22 11.00 18.91
N GLU A 396 -4.60 11.03 20.19
CA GLU A 396 -3.97 11.89 21.22
C GLU A 396 -2.72 11.27 21.85
N GLY A 397 -2.42 10.00 21.54
CA GLY A 397 -1.33 9.21 22.13
C GLY A 397 -1.60 8.75 23.56
N ALA A 398 -2.86 8.64 23.97
CA ALA A 398 -3.28 7.99 25.20
C ALA A 398 -3.49 6.48 24.95
N ASN A 399 -3.01 5.64 25.87
CA ASN A 399 -3.20 4.19 25.80
C ASN A 399 -4.58 3.82 26.37
N ILE A 400 -5.45 3.24 25.54
CA ILE A 400 -6.83 2.91 25.88
C ILE A 400 -7.17 1.46 25.56
N LEU A 401 -8.13 0.89 26.29
CA LEU A 401 -8.63 -0.47 26.03
C LEU A 401 -9.39 -0.53 24.70
N VAL A 402 -9.19 -1.63 23.95
CA VAL A 402 -9.85 -1.85 22.65
C VAL A 402 -11.38 -1.83 22.74
N THR A 403 -11.93 -2.25 23.89
CA THR A 403 -13.38 -2.25 24.15
C THR A 403 -13.99 -0.84 24.10
N ARG A 404 -13.19 0.23 24.28
CA ARG A 404 -13.64 1.63 24.17
C ARG A 404 -13.98 2.05 22.75
N TYR A 405 -13.56 1.29 21.74
CA TYR A 405 -13.88 1.56 20.33
C TYR A 405 -15.20 0.94 19.88
N ILE A 406 -15.77 0.03 20.68
CA ILE A 406 -17.00 -0.67 20.34
C ILE A 406 -18.19 0.04 20.96
N ARG A 407 -19.11 0.47 20.09
CA ARG A 407 -20.35 1.16 20.43
C ARG A 407 -21.31 1.07 19.25
N ALA A 408 -22.61 0.92 19.49
CA ALA A 408 -23.60 1.05 18.43
C ALA A 408 -23.52 2.45 17.78
N LEU A 409 -23.21 2.51 16.47
CA LEU A 409 -23.10 3.74 15.69
C LEU A 409 -23.98 3.67 14.44
N ASN A 410 -24.61 4.79 14.08
CA ASN A 410 -25.51 4.85 12.94
C ASN A 410 -24.75 4.71 11.61
N PRO A 411 -25.17 3.84 10.68
CA PRO A 411 -24.69 3.88 9.30
C PRO A 411 -25.31 5.07 8.54
N PRO A 412 -24.82 5.39 7.32
CA PRO A 412 -25.43 6.42 6.49
C PRO A 412 -26.90 6.13 6.17
N LYS A 413 -27.78 7.13 6.30
CA LYS A 413 -29.23 6.99 6.07
C LYS A 413 -29.57 6.43 4.69
N GLN A 414 -28.80 6.81 3.68
CA GLN A 414 -28.98 6.31 2.31
C GLN A 414 -28.90 4.78 2.21
N LEU A 415 -28.19 4.10 3.10
CA LEU A 415 -28.09 2.63 3.13
C LEU A 415 -29.28 1.99 3.85
N LEU A 416 -29.88 2.70 4.81
CA LEU A 416 -31.04 2.23 5.58
C LEU A 416 -32.29 2.15 4.70
N ASP A 417 -32.43 3.08 3.75
CA ASP A 417 -33.64 3.24 2.95
C ASP A 417 -33.72 2.29 1.75
N LEU A 418 -32.63 1.58 1.40
CA LEU A 418 -32.54 0.76 0.18
C LEU A 418 -33.31 -0.58 0.27
N PHE A 419 -33.23 -1.26 1.41
CA PHE A 419 -33.80 -2.61 1.61
C PHE A 419 -34.65 -2.68 2.88
N LEU A 420 -35.67 -1.82 2.96
CA LEU A 420 -36.57 -1.72 4.11
C LEU A 420 -37.22 -3.05 4.54
N SER A 421 -37.34 -4.02 3.63
CA SER A 421 -37.97 -5.33 3.88
C SER A 421 -36.99 -6.49 4.08
N ASP A 422 -35.71 -6.35 3.75
CA ASP A 422 -34.71 -7.44 3.83
C ASP A 422 -33.52 -7.02 4.72
N SER A 423 -33.53 -7.52 5.96
CA SER A 423 -32.47 -7.23 6.93
C SER A 423 -31.12 -7.78 6.52
N ASN A 424 -31.07 -8.91 5.80
CA ASN A 424 -29.79 -9.55 5.45
C ASN A 424 -29.14 -8.83 4.27
N ALA A 425 -29.93 -8.48 3.24
CA ALA A 425 -29.45 -7.64 2.14
C ALA A 425 -28.94 -6.27 2.62
N THR A 426 -29.58 -5.71 3.66
CA THR A 426 -29.11 -4.46 4.29
C THR A 426 -27.73 -4.62 4.92
N LEU A 427 -27.46 -5.73 5.62
CA LEU A 427 -26.15 -6.02 6.22
C LEU A 427 -25.06 -6.22 5.17
N ASP A 428 -25.38 -6.93 4.08
CA ASP A 428 -24.44 -7.14 2.97
C ASP A 428 -24.01 -5.81 2.32
N ILE A 429 -24.94 -4.87 2.15
CA ILE A 429 -24.64 -3.54 1.60
C ILE A 429 -23.82 -2.70 2.57
N ILE A 430 -24.04 -2.84 3.87
CA ILE A 430 -23.23 -2.15 4.88
C ILE A 430 -21.81 -2.71 4.90
N ALA A 431 -21.66 -4.04 4.83
CA ALA A 431 -20.35 -4.68 4.71
C ALA A 431 -19.62 -4.21 3.44
N ARG A 432 -20.33 -4.13 2.31
CA ARG A 432 -19.82 -3.55 1.06
C ARG A 432 -19.45 -2.07 1.21
N PHE A 433 -20.26 -1.26 1.89
CA PHE A 433 -19.93 0.15 2.11
C PHE A 433 -18.64 0.32 2.90
N VAL A 434 -18.43 -0.49 3.95
CA VAL A 434 -17.17 -0.49 4.71
C VAL A 434 -16.00 -0.94 3.85
N SER A 435 -16.17 -1.95 2.99
CA SER A 435 -15.11 -2.44 2.10
C SER A 435 -14.71 -1.43 1.02
N LEU A 436 -15.52 -0.38 0.79
CA LEU A 436 -15.18 0.70 -0.14
C LEU A 436 -14.20 1.72 0.45
N ILE A 437 -13.99 1.70 1.76
CA ILE A 437 -13.04 2.59 2.41
C ILE A 437 -11.62 2.06 2.11
N PRO A 438 -10.70 2.92 1.63
CA PRO A 438 -9.31 2.53 1.43
C PRO A 438 -8.63 2.04 2.72
N CYS A 439 -8.08 0.82 2.67
CA CYS A 439 -7.23 0.31 3.74
C CYS A 439 -5.77 0.73 3.52
N LEU A 440 -5.15 1.35 4.54
CA LEU A 440 -3.72 1.59 4.57
C LEU A 440 -2.97 0.25 4.64
N PRO A 441 -1.96 0.02 3.79
CA PRO A 441 -1.13 -1.18 3.90
C PRO A 441 -0.35 -1.14 5.22
N ASP A 442 -0.26 -2.29 5.89
CA ASP A 442 0.43 -2.46 7.17
C ASP A 442 1.90 -2.00 7.07
N THR A 443 2.25 -0.87 7.71
CA THR A 443 3.64 -0.44 7.83
C THR A 443 4.27 -1.09 9.04
N LEU A 444 4.60 -2.38 8.90
CA LEU A 444 5.13 -3.28 9.93
C LEU A 444 6.35 -2.73 10.72
N ASN A 445 6.99 -1.67 10.25
CA ASN A 445 8.19 -1.08 10.87
C ASN A 445 8.08 0.40 11.24
N GLU A 446 6.99 1.11 10.91
CA GLU A 446 6.91 2.56 11.21
C GLU A 446 6.53 2.83 12.67
N ASN A 447 5.82 1.90 13.32
CA ASN A 447 5.27 2.11 14.65
C ASN A 447 6.02 1.38 15.78
N ASP A 448 7.18 0.78 15.53
CA ASP A 448 8.00 0.12 16.59
C ASP A 448 7.22 -0.89 17.47
N GLY A 449 6.21 -1.57 16.90
CA GLY A 449 5.34 -2.51 17.60
C GLY A 449 4.12 -1.91 18.31
N PHE A 450 3.88 -0.60 18.21
CA PHE A 450 2.70 0.06 18.77
C PHE A 450 1.50 0.11 17.80
N ASP A 451 0.34 -0.32 18.29
CA ASP A 451 -0.92 -0.20 17.57
C ASP A 451 -1.55 1.18 17.84
N ILE A 452 -1.65 2.01 16.79
CA ILE A 452 -2.30 3.32 16.82
C ILE A 452 -3.60 3.21 16.03
N TRP A 453 -4.73 3.41 16.69
CA TRP A 453 -6.06 3.37 16.08
C TRP A 453 -6.73 4.74 16.11
N MET A 454 -7.46 5.04 15.05
CA MET A 454 -8.33 6.19 14.94
C MET A 454 -9.77 5.83 15.31
N SER A 455 -10.54 6.82 15.77
CA SER A 455 -11.98 6.63 15.95
C SER A 455 -12.69 6.29 14.62
N PRO A 456 -13.83 5.57 14.63
CA PRO A 456 -14.63 5.31 13.43
C PRO A 456 -15.10 6.58 12.71
N GLU A 457 -15.34 7.68 13.44
CA GLU A 457 -15.65 8.99 12.85
C GLU A 457 -14.50 9.53 12.00
N HIS A 458 -13.26 9.50 12.53
CA HIS A 458 -12.07 9.85 11.77
C HIS A 458 -11.87 8.94 10.55
N CYS A 459 -12.15 7.63 10.66
CA CYS A 459 -12.07 6.69 9.52
C CYS A 459 -13.00 7.12 8.36
N ILE A 460 -14.23 7.52 8.68
CA ILE A 460 -15.21 8.03 7.70
C ILE A 460 -14.80 9.41 7.16
N ASN A 461 -14.41 10.35 8.03
CA ASN A 461 -14.08 11.73 7.62
C ASN A 461 -12.80 11.80 6.77
N LEU A 462 -11.79 10.99 7.11
CA LEU A 462 -10.54 10.91 6.38
C LEU A 462 -10.61 9.92 5.21
N THR A 463 -11.66 9.10 5.11
CA THR A 463 -11.85 8.06 4.09
C THR A 463 -10.67 7.11 3.99
N ILE A 464 -10.15 6.69 5.14
CA ILE A 464 -9.00 5.80 5.23
C ILE A 464 -8.97 5.13 6.59
N GLY A 465 -8.59 3.86 6.63
CA GLY A 465 -8.41 3.13 7.88
C GLY A 465 -7.43 1.97 7.77
N ASN A 466 -7.19 1.25 8.86
CA ASN A 466 -6.49 -0.04 8.90
C ASN A 466 -7.48 -1.21 9.01
N LYS A 467 -6.97 -2.45 8.99
CA LYS A 467 -7.80 -3.66 9.02
C LYS A 467 -8.72 -3.71 10.25
N GLU A 468 -8.20 -3.33 11.41
CA GLU A 468 -8.92 -3.32 12.69
C GLU A 468 -10.00 -2.25 12.74
N GLU A 469 -9.71 -1.04 12.26
CA GLU A 469 -10.63 0.10 12.19
C GLU A 469 -11.82 -0.20 11.26
N HIS A 470 -11.60 -0.93 10.16
CA HIS A 470 -12.69 -1.40 9.29
C HIS A 470 -13.58 -2.42 10.02
N ALA A 471 -12.98 -3.38 10.74
CA ALA A 471 -13.73 -4.35 11.53
C ALA A 471 -14.52 -3.70 12.66
N ILE A 472 -13.92 -2.73 13.37
CA ILE A 472 -14.56 -1.94 14.42
C ILE A 472 -15.74 -1.16 13.86
N LEU A 473 -15.57 -0.47 12.72
CA LEU A 473 -16.63 0.29 12.08
C LEU A 473 -17.81 -0.60 11.69
N LEU A 474 -17.54 -1.75 11.06
CA LEU A 474 -18.58 -2.71 10.67
C LEU A 474 -19.28 -3.32 11.89
N CYS A 475 -18.53 -3.68 12.93
CA CYS A 475 -19.08 -4.18 14.20
C CYS A 475 -20.03 -3.15 14.83
N ASN A 476 -19.62 -1.89 14.87
CA ASN A 476 -20.42 -0.79 15.42
C ASN A 476 -21.72 -0.57 14.64
N TYR A 477 -21.70 -0.72 13.31
CA TYR A 477 -22.93 -0.70 12.50
C TYR A 477 -23.83 -1.89 12.80
N PHE A 478 -23.30 -3.12 12.90
CA PHE A 478 -24.12 -4.29 13.24
C PHE A 478 -24.76 -4.18 14.63
N LEU A 479 -24.04 -3.63 15.61
CA LEU A 479 -24.59 -3.32 16.94
C LEU A 479 -25.74 -2.31 16.86
N TYR A 480 -25.71 -1.35 15.92
CA TYR A 480 -26.81 -0.41 15.70
C TYR A 480 -28.09 -1.10 15.22
N PHE A 481 -27.99 -2.19 14.46
CA PHE A 481 -29.14 -3.04 14.11
C PHE A 481 -29.55 -4.02 15.22
N GLY A 482 -28.92 -3.96 16.40
CA GLY A 482 -29.20 -4.86 17.52
C GLY A 482 -28.68 -6.29 17.30
N LYS A 483 -27.77 -6.51 16.34
CA LYS A 483 -27.10 -7.80 16.17
C LYS A 483 -26.07 -7.99 17.28
N LYS A 484 -25.88 -9.24 17.72
CA LYS A 484 -24.76 -9.59 18.59
C LYS A 484 -23.50 -9.72 17.73
N ALA A 485 -22.59 -8.77 17.86
CA ALA A 485 -21.40 -8.66 17.03
C ALA A 485 -20.13 -8.52 17.87
N TRP A 486 -19.05 -9.15 17.43
CA TRP A 486 -17.71 -9.06 18.02
C TRP A 486 -16.68 -8.81 16.93
N VAL A 487 -15.59 -8.13 17.27
CA VAL A 487 -14.40 -8.10 16.41
C VAL A 487 -13.56 -9.33 16.69
N LEU A 488 -13.21 -10.06 15.64
CA LEU A 488 -12.39 -11.27 15.67
C LEU A 488 -11.02 -10.99 15.07
N LEU A 489 -9.97 -11.09 15.89
CA LEU A 489 -8.58 -11.02 15.44
C LEU A 489 -8.07 -12.42 15.10
N GLY A 490 -7.32 -12.50 14.00
CA GLY A 490 -6.81 -13.75 13.50
C GLY A 490 -5.80 -13.61 12.38
N THR A 491 -5.55 -14.73 11.70
CA THR A 491 -4.71 -14.80 10.50
C THR A 491 -5.48 -15.41 9.35
N SER A 492 -5.41 -14.79 8.19
CA SER A 492 -5.94 -15.25 6.91
C SER A 492 -4.82 -15.84 6.07
N THR A 493 -5.15 -16.85 5.26
CA THR A 493 -4.20 -17.48 4.35
C THR A 493 -3.71 -16.52 3.26
N LEU A 494 -4.58 -15.60 2.82
CA LEU A 494 -4.28 -14.69 1.72
C LEU A 494 -3.78 -13.32 2.22
N GLU A 495 -4.32 -12.83 3.32
CA GLU A 495 -4.13 -11.43 3.76
C GLU A 495 -3.13 -11.27 4.91
N GLY A 496 -2.65 -12.39 5.50
CA GLY A 496 -1.78 -12.36 6.68
C GLY A 496 -2.58 -12.08 7.96
N GLN A 497 -2.12 -11.14 8.80
CA GLN A 497 -2.90 -10.70 9.97
C GLN A 497 -4.18 -9.99 9.53
N VAL A 498 -5.33 -10.34 10.13
CA VAL A 498 -6.66 -9.81 9.76
C VAL A 498 -7.52 -9.52 11.00
N ALA A 499 -8.56 -8.72 10.77
CA ALA A 499 -9.64 -8.45 11.72
C ALA A 499 -10.99 -8.64 11.01
N TYR A 500 -11.81 -9.57 11.51
CA TYR A 500 -13.13 -9.92 10.97
C TYR A 500 -14.21 -9.48 11.95
N VAL A 501 -15.46 -9.46 11.53
CA VAL A 501 -16.61 -9.27 12.42
C VAL A 501 -17.38 -10.58 12.53
N LEU A 502 -17.56 -11.06 13.74
CA LEU A 502 -18.34 -12.26 14.05
C LEU A 502 -19.74 -11.82 14.47
N THR A 503 -20.78 -12.33 13.81
CA THR A 503 -22.17 -12.13 14.23
C THR A 503 -22.82 -13.45 14.58
N GLN A 504 -23.62 -13.45 15.66
CA GLN A 504 -24.43 -14.61 16.04
C GLN A 504 -25.83 -14.51 15.43
N GLU A 505 -26.19 -15.50 14.60
CA GLU A 505 -27.56 -15.76 14.17
C GLU A 505 -28.19 -16.86 15.02
N THR A 506 -29.45 -17.27 14.76
CA THR A 506 -30.21 -18.14 15.66
C THR A 506 -29.52 -19.48 15.96
N ASP A 507 -28.87 -20.08 14.96
CA ASP A 507 -28.19 -21.37 15.10
C ASP A 507 -26.75 -21.39 14.54
N GLU A 508 -26.30 -20.30 13.91
CA GLU A 508 -25.01 -20.25 13.21
C GLU A 508 -24.25 -18.95 13.50
N TYR A 509 -22.92 -19.02 13.36
CA TYR A 509 -22.05 -17.85 13.39
C TYR A 509 -21.64 -17.46 11.96
N LEU A 510 -21.74 -16.17 11.67
CA LEU A 510 -21.28 -15.59 10.41
C LEU A 510 -20.00 -14.78 10.63
N LEU A 511 -19.04 -14.97 9.74
CA LEU A 511 -17.73 -14.35 9.70
C LEU A 511 -17.70 -13.35 8.55
N TRP A 512 -17.69 -12.07 8.86
CA TRP A 512 -17.69 -10.98 7.89
C TRP A 512 -16.28 -10.45 7.70
N ASN A 513 -15.78 -10.46 6.46
CA ASN A 513 -14.54 -9.78 6.10
C ASN A 513 -14.86 -8.31 5.75
N PRO A 514 -14.46 -7.34 6.58
CA PRO A 514 -14.79 -5.93 6.36
C PRO A 514 -14.04 -5.32 5.17
N LEU A 515 -12.97 -5.96 4.69
CA LEU A 515 -12.18 -5.48 3.54
C LEU A 515 -12.71 -5.96 2.19
N THR A 516 -13.44 -7.08 2.16
CA THR A 516 -14.08 -7.59 0.94
C THR A 516 -15.60 -7.39 0.93
N GLY A 517 -16.20 -7.14 2.10
CA GLY A 517 -17.64 -7.06 2.26
C GLY A 517 -18.35 -8.41 2.20
N GLN A 518 -17.61 -9.53 2.20
CA GLN A 518 -18.15 -10.89 2.09
C GLN A 518 -18.42 -11.51 3.45
N SER A 519 -19.46 -12.33 3.53
CA SER A 519 -19.80 -13.14 4.70
C SER A 519 -19.57 -14.63 4.43
N HIS A 520 -18.96 -15.30 5.41
CA HIS A 520 -18.74 -16.74 5.41
C HIS A 520 -19.44 -17.37 6.61
N LYS A 521 -20.00 -18.56 6.43
CA LYS A 521 -20.48 -19.34 7.58
C LYS A 521 -19.30 -19.93 8.34
N GLN A 522 -19.46 -20.16 9.64
CA GLN A 522 -18.42 -20.79 10.48
C GLN A 522 -17.86 -22.11 9.89
N PHE A 523 -18.74 -22.94 9.33
CA PHE A 523 -18.39 -24.24 8.76
C PHE A 523 -18.18 -24.19 7.24
N ASP A 524 -18.02 -23.00 6.66
CA ASP A 524 -17.68 -22.84 5.25
C ASP A 524 -16.22 -23.28 5.01
N PRO A 525 -15.96 -24.34 4.23
CA PRO A 525 -14.61 -24.80 3.94
C PRO A 525 -13.80 -23.81 3.09
N PHE A 526 -14.46 -22.83 2.46
CA PHE A 526 -13.83 -21.83 1.61
C PHE A 526 -13.53 -20.52 2.34
N CYS A 527 -13.83 -20.42 3.63
CA CYS A 527 -13.46 -19.26 4.44
C CYS A 527 -11.92 -19.10 4.45
N PRO A 528 -11.38 -17.93 4.05
CA PRO A 528 -9.92 -17.73 3.96
C PRO A 528 -9.22 -17.62 5.33
N LEU A 529 -10.00 -17.45 6.40
CA LEU A 529 -9.55 -17.28 7.78
C LEU A 529 -8.96 -18.60 8.33
N GLN A 530 -7.68 -18.58 8.72
CA GLN A 530 -6.97 -19.75 9.27
C GLN A 530 -7.06 -19.86 10.78
N SER A 531 -6.99 -18.74 11.49
CA SER A 531 -7.02 -18.72 12.95
C SER A 531 -8.01 -17.69 13.48
N ALA A 532 -8.73 -18.08 14.53
CA ALA A 532 -9.56 -17.24 15.37
C ALA A 532 -8.90 -17.16 16.75
N ASP A 533 -8.22 -16.04 17.03
CA ASP A 533 -7.30 -15.93 18.16
C ASP A 533 -7.87 -15.13 19.33
N CYS A 534 -8.49 -13.98 19.06
CA CYS A 534 -9.01 -13.08 20.08
C CYS A 534 -10.32 -12.44 19.62
N LEU A 535 -11.31 -12.40 20.52
CA LEU A 535 -12.59 -11.71 20.32
C LEU A 535 -12.68 -10.51 21.26
N PHE A 536 -13.29 -9.41 20.82
CA PHE A 536 -13.64 -8.31 21.72
C PHE A 536 -14.91 -7.59 21.29
N ASP A 537 -15.62 -7.05 22.28
CA ASP A 537 -16.77 -6.15 22.11
C ASP A 537 -16.66 -4.95 23.08
N ASN A 538 -17.76 -4.26 23.35
CA ASN A 538 -17.82 -3.14 24.29
C ASN A 538 -17.67 -3.58 25.76
N GLU A 539 -17.86 -4.87 26.06
CA GLU A 539 -17.87 -5.41 27.40
C GLU A 539 -16.51 -6.00 27.80
N ASN A 540 -15.90 -6.82 26.93
CA ASN A 540 -14.71 -7.58 27.29
C ASN A 540 -13.81 -7.93 26.11
N VAL A 541 -12.66 -8.50 26.45
CA VAL A 541 -11.73 -9.16 25.53
C VAL A 541 -11.64 -10.63 25.94
N TRP A 542 -11.86 -11.53 24.98
CA TRP A 542 -11.79 -12.98 25.12
C TRP A 542 -10.66 -13.54 24.27
N PHE A 543 -9.71 -14.21 24.92
CA PHE A 543 -8.62 -14.90 24.23
C PHE A 543 -8.95 -16.38 24.06
N ASN A 544 -8.77 -16.90 22.84
CA ASN A 544 -9.02 -18.30 22.54
C ASN A 544 -7.95 -19.17 23.21
N ILE A 545 -8.37 -20.08 24.08
CA ILE A 545 -7.48 -21.07 24.75
C ILE A 545 -7.74 -22.51 24.29
N GLN A 546 -8.60 -22.70 23.29
CA GLN A 546 -8.89 -24.01 22.71
C GLN A 546 -7.64 -24.56 21.99
N HIS A 547 -7.52 -25.88 21.85
CA HIS A 547 -6.36 -26.49 21.19
C HIS A 547 -6.25 -26.07 19.72
N ASN A 548 -7.37 -26.06 19.00
CA ASN A 548 -7.42 -25.63 17.60
C ASN A 548 -7.93 -24.18 17.50
N SER A 549 -7.35 -23.41 16.60
CA SER A 549 -7.75 -22.03 16.30
C SER A 549 -8.49 -21.91 14.96
N THR A 550 -8.61 -22.99 14.17
CA THR A 550 -9.32 -22.90 12.89
C THR A 550 -10.82 -22.61 13.09
N PRO A 551 -11.43 -21.66 12.35
CA PRO A 551 -12.82 -21.24 12.59
C PRO A 551 -13.84 -22.39 12.63
N MET A 552 -13.67 -23.37 11.74
CA MET A 552 -14.53 -24.58 11.67
C MET A 552 -14.48 -25.45 12.93
N SER A 553 -13.38 -25.36 13.70
CA SER A 553 -13.13 -26.17 14.91
C SER A 553 -13.33 -25.40 16.21
N VAL A 554 -13.44 -24.08 16.12
CA VAL A 554 -13.53 -23.19 17.28
C VAL A 554 -14.99 -23.11 17.71
N HIS A 555 -15.26 -23.37 18.99
CA HIS A 555 -16.57 -23.06 19.55
C HIS A 555 -16.62 -21.58 19.93
N PHE A 556 -17.44 -20.79 19.22
CA PHE A 556 -17.56 -19.33 19.42
C PHE A 556 -18.45 -18.92 20.59
N ASP A 557 -18.95 -19.87 21.38
CA ASP A 557 -19.66 -19.60 22.63
C ASP A 557 -18.70 -19.02 23.69
N ASN A 558 -18.69 -17.70 23.80
CA ASN A 558 -17.81 -16.93 24.70
C ASN A 558 -18.20 -17.01 26.19
N SER A 559 -19.31 -17.68 26.52
CA SER A 559 -19.71 -17.93 27.91
C SER A 559 -18.85 -18.99 28.60
N ARG A 560 -18.16 -19.84 27.81
CA ARG A 560 -17.34 -20.96 28.31
C ARG A 560 -15.93 -20.51 28.65
N GLU A 561 -15.64 -20.36 29.94
CA GLU A 561 -14.31 -20.01 30.44
C GLU A 561 -13.22 -21.04 30.10
N SER A 562 -13.61 -22.30 29.82
CA SER A 562 -12.69 -23.35 29.35
C SER A 562 -12.20 -23.15 27.91
N SER A 563 -12.93 -22.36 27.12
CA SER A 563 -12.67 -22.11 25.70
C SER A 563 -12.15 -20.69 25.46
N TRP A 564 -12.61 -19.74 26.28
CA TRP A 564 -12.33 -18.32 26.14
C TRP A 564 -11.89 -17.72 27.47
N LYS A 565 -10.62 -17.32 27.57
CA LYS A 565 -10.07 -16.62 28.74
C LYS A 565 -10.47 -15.15 28.69
N GLN A 566 -11.09 -14.64 29.75
CA GLN A 566 -11.60 -13.27 29.83
C GLN A 566 -10.59 -12.31 30.46
N LEU A 567 -10.49 -11.09 29.92
CA LEU A 567 -9.65 -10.03 30.49
C LEU A 567 -10.26 -9.43 31.76
N LEU A 568 -11.54 -9.04 31.68
CA LEU A 568 -12.30 -8.38 32.75
C LEU A 568 -13.24 -9.39 33.41
N PRO A 569 -13.08 -9.71 34.70
CA PRO A 569 -14.05 -10.53 35.42
C PRO A 569 -15.36 -9.75 35.66
N LYS A 570 -16.47 -10.49 35.85
CA LYS A 570 -17.84 -9.96 35.93
C LYS A 570 -18.03 -8.83 36.96
N ASN A 571 -17.30 -8.83 38.07
CA ASN A 571 -17.35 -7.79 39.10
C ASN A 571 -16.78 -6.44 38.64
N ILE A 572 -15.71 -6.46 37.86
CA ILE A 572 -15.05 -5.27 37.29
C ILE A 572 -15.81 -4.77 36.05
N GLN A 573 -16.41 -5.69 35.28
CA GLN A 573 -17.23 -5.37 34.10
C GLN A 573 -18.40 -4.42 34.43
N ILE A 574 -19.07 -4.60 35.57
CA ILE A 574 -20.19 -3.74 36.01
C ILE A 574 -19.72 -2.32 36.35
N GLN A 575 -18.51 -2.16 36.88
CA GLN A 575 -17.91 -0.84 37.12
C GLN A 575 -17.46 -0.20 35.80
N TRP A 576 -16.93 -1.00 34.87
CA TRP A 576 -16.47 -0.57 33.55
C TRP A 576 -17.59 -0.07 32.64
N MET A 577 -18.75 -0.74 32.63
CA MET A 577 -19.94 -0.34 31.87
C MET A 577 -20.49 1.04 32.26
N LYS A 578 -20.12 1.57 33.44
CA LYS A 578 -20.58 2.87 33.93
C LYS A 578 -19.70 4.04 33.49
N SER A 579 -18.54 3.78 32.89
CA SER A 579 -17.60 4.82 32.44
C SER A 579 -17.87 5.23 30.99
N GLU A 580 -17.76 6.53 30.69
CA GLU A 580 -18.06 7.10 29.37
C GLU A 580 -17.20 6.52 28.23
N THR A 581 -17.83 6.22 27.09
CA THR A 581 -17.15 5.75 25.88
C THR A 581 -16.34 6.87 25.24
N ALA A 582 -15.15 6.56 24.71
CA ALA A 582 -14.35 7.53 23.93
C ALA A 582 -14.96 7.88 22.57
N GLN A 583 -16.03 7.16 22.15
CA GLN A 583 -16.65 7.32 20.84
C GLN A 583 -17.82 8.31 20.86
N PRO A 584 -18.05 9.06 19.76
CA PRO A 584 -19.20 9.94 19.61
C PRO A 584 -20.53 9.16 19.73
N LYS A 585 -21.62 9.88 19.99
CA LYS A 585 -22.96 9.26 20.06
C LYS A 585 -23.46 8.80 18.70
N GLU A 586 -23.15 9.57 17.66
CA GLU A 586 -23.56 9.36 16.29
C GLU A 586 -22.46 9.87 15.36
N ILE A 587 -22.37 9.29 14.16
CA ILE A 587 -21.48 9.75 13.09
C ILE A 587 -22.26 10.69 12.17
N LEU A 588 -21.67 11.85 11.87
CA LEU A 588 -22.20 12.81 10.91
C LEU A 588 -21.66 12.48 9.50
N TYR A 589 -22.58 12.37 8.54
CA TYR A 589 -22.27 12.10 7.15
C TYR A 589 -22.53 13.32 6.28
N PHE A 590 -21.68 13.53 5.28
CA PHE A 590 -21.78 14.64 4.34
C PHE A 590 -22.03 14.13 2.93
N ASP A 591 -22.94 14.79 2.20
CA ASP A 591 -23.22 14.42 0.82
C ASP A 591 -22.02 14.68 -0.10
N THR A 592 -21.75 13.72 -0.97
CA THR A 592 -20.70 13.82 -1.98
C THR A 592 -21.12 14.75 -3.12
N ASN A 593 -20.24 15.68 -3.49
CA ASN A 593 -20.53 16.63 -4.56
C ASN A 593 -20.58 15.94 -5.94
N LYS A 594 -21.77 15.94 -6.56
CA LYS A 594 -22.03 15.30 -7.85
C LYS A 594 -21.16 15.84 -9.00
N SER A 595 -20.83 17.13 -9.00
CA SER A 595 -19.97 17.73 -10.04
C SER A 595 -18.56 17.15 -9.96
N MET A 596 -18.01 17.06 -8.75
CA MET A 596 -16.67 16.51 -8.53
C MET A 596 -16.57 15.03 -8.95
N VAL A 597 -17.66 14.27 -8.72
CA VAL A 597 -17.76 12.87 -9.14
C VAL A 597 -17.80 12.76 -10.66
N GLU A 598 -18.57 13.59 -11.34
CA GLU A 598 -18.65 13.57 -12.80
C GLU A 598 -17.31 14.00 -13.44
N ASP A 599 -16.61 14.98 -12.86
CA ASP A 599 -15.26 15.36 -13.30
C ASP A 599 -14.26 14.22 -13.13
N LEU A 600 -14.28 13.53 -11.98
CA LEU A 600 -13.44 12.36 -11.72
C LEU A 600 -13.76 11.21 -12.68
N LYS A 601 -15.04 10.92 -12.92
CA LYS A 601 -15.49 9.90 -13.89
C LYS A 601 -14.95 10.20 -15.29
N ASN A 602 -15.10 11.44 -15.75
CA ASN A 602 -14.59 11.86 -17.05
C ASN A 602 -13.06 11.78 -17.13
N ARG A 603 -12.35 12.11 -16.03
CA ARG A 603 -10.90 11.97 -15.95
C ARG A 603 -10.46 10.51 -16.02
N ILE A 604 -11.08 9.61 -15.25
CA ILE A 604 -10.79 8.17 -15.29
C ILE A 604 -11.03 7.61 -16.69
N GLU A 605 -12.19 7.91 -17.30
CA GLU A 605 -12.52 7.43 -18.65
C GLU A 605 -11.49 7.92 -19.68
N ARG A 606 -11.09 9.20 -19.64
CA ARG A 606 -10.06 9.75 -20.53
C ARG A 606 -8.70 9.09 -20.32
N THR A 607 -8.25 8.98 -19.07
CA THR A 607 -6.96 8.37 -18.73
C THR A 607 -6.89 6.92 -19.17
N LEU A 608 -7.93 6.13 -18.92
CA LEU A 608 -7.98 4.73 -19.34
C LEU A 608 -7.96 4.59 -20.87
N LYS A 609 -8.67 5.45 -21.61
CA LYS A 609 -8.60 5.45 -23.08
C LYS A 609 -7.20 5.76 -23.58
N CYS A 610 -6.54 6.78 -23.04
CA CYS A 610 -5.16 7.12 -23.39
C CYS A 610 -4.20 5.98 -23.07
N LYS A 611 -4.30 5.39 -21.87
CA LYS A 611 -3.46 4.27 -21.43
C LYS A 611 -3.65 3.04 -22.31
N LEU A 612 -4.88 2.72 -22.71
CA LEU A 612 -5.14 1.58 -23.61
C LEU A 612 -4.55 1.81 -25.01
N MET A 613 -4.51 3.06 -25.49
CA MET A 613 -3.81 3.43 -26.72
C MET A 613 -2.29 3.30 -26.54
N GLU A 614 -1.72 3.76 -25.43
CA GLU A 614 -0.30 3.63 -25.10
C GLU A 614 0.15 2.17 -25.00
N TRP A 615 -0.67 1.29 -24.41
CA TRP A 615 -0.38 -0.14 -24.29
C TRP A 615 -0.46 -0.89 -25.62
N ARG A 616 -1.02 -0.29 -26.68
CA ARG A 616 -1.19 -0.88 -28.02
C ARG A 616 -0.44 -0.09 -29.10
N PRO A 617 0.90 0.07 -29.00
CA PRO A 617 1.65 0.92 -29.94
C PRO A 617 1.63 0.41 -31.39
N LYS A 618 1.37 -0.89 -31.60
CA LYS A 618 1.39 -1.54 -32.92
C LYS A 618 0.04 -1.52 -33.65
N GLN A 619 -1.07 -1.28 -32.95
CA GLN A 619 -2.41 -1.41 -33.52
C GLN A 619 -3.30 -0.21 -33.15
N PRO A 620 -4.05 0.37 -34.10
CA PRO A 620 -4.96 1.45 -33.77
C PRO A 620 -6.05 0.96 -32.81
N THR A 621 -6.34 1.74 -31.79
CA THR A 621 -7.45 1.48 -30.85
C THR A 621 -8.69 2.17 -31.37
N ARG A 622 -9.69 1.39 -31.81
CA ARG A 622 -10.98 1.90 -32.29
C ARG A 622 -12.03 1.80 -31.18
N TRP A 623 -12.79 2.86 -30.96
CA TRP A 623 -13.83 2.91 -29.93
C TRP A 623 -15.23 2.72 -30.51
N ASN A 624 -15.92 1.66 -30.11
CA ASN A 624 -17.31 1.40 -30.50
C ASN A 624 -18.29 2.21 -29.64
N ARG A 625 -18.93 3.22 -30.24
CA ARG A 625 -19.83 4.14 -29.54
C ARG A 625 -21.15 3.49 -29.11
N GLN A 626 -21.70 2.60 -29.93
CA GLN A 626 -22.98 1.95 -29.65
C GLN A 626 -22.86 1.01 -28.45
N CYS A 627 -21.85 0.14 -28.45
CA CYS A 627 -21.58 -0.73 -27.30
C CYS A 627 -21.29 0.11 -26.04
N THR A 628 -20.47 1.17 -26.15
CA THR A 628 -20.20 2.07 -25.01
C THR A 628 -21.47 2.68 -24.39
N ALA A 629 -22.48 3.03 -25.21
CA ALA A 629 -23.74 3.58 -24.72
C ALA A 629 -24.53 2.55 -23.90
N ILE A 630 -24.62 1.31 -24.40
CA ILE A 630 -25.28 0.20 -23.69
C ILE A 630 -24.56 -0.11 -22.37
N LEU A 631 -23.22 -0.21 -22.39
CA LEU A 631 -22.45 -0.48 -21.18
C LEU A 631 -22.69 0.58 -20.09
N ARG A 632 -22.85 1.86 -20.45
CA ARG A 632 -23.16 2.93 -19.49
C ARG A 632 -24.53 2.79 -18.82
N GLN A 633 -25.51 2.19 -19.48
CA GLN A 633 -26.83 1.95 -18.92
C GLN A 633 -26.85 0.75 -17.97
N ILE A 634 -25.97 -0.24 -18.20
CA ILE A 634 -25.86 -1.45 -17.37
C ILE A 634 -25.18 -1.14 -16.02
N LEU A 635 -24.11 -0.35 -16.03
CA LEU A 635 -23.26 -0.14 -14.83
C LEU A 635 -24.01 0.30 -13.56
N PRO A 636 -24.95 1.27 -13.59
CA PRO A 636 -25.71 1.66 -12.40
C PRO A 636 -26.57 0.52 -11.83
N LYS A 637 -27.09 -0.37 -12.69
CA LYS A 637 -27.94 -1.49 -12.28
C LYS A 637 -27.14 -2.57 -11.54
N LEU A 638 -25.84 -2.69 -11.83
CA LEU A 638 -24.94 -3.63 -11.17
C LEU A 638 -24.59 -3.22 -9.73
N GLU A 639 -24.58 -1.92 -9.41
CA GLU A 639 -24.34 -1.46 -8.03
C GLU A 639 -25.49 -1.85 -7.09
N LEU A 640 -26.74 -1.80 -7.56
CA LEU A 640 -27.93 -2.06 -6.75
C LEU A 640 -28.23 -3.56 -6.52
N GLY A 641 -27.36 -4.47 -6.97
CA GLY A 641 -27.47 -5.89 -6.64
C GLY A 641 -28.63 -6.64 -7.31
N THR A 642 -29.32 -6.06 -8.29
CA THR A 642 -30.26 -6.80 -9.13
C THR A 642 -29.50 -7.79 -10.02
N GLY A 643 -29.29 -9.01 -9.51
CA GLY A 643 -28.87 -10.18 -10.29
C GLY A 643 -29.85 -10.57 -11.41
N SER A 644 -30.97 -9.86 -11.55
CA SER A 644 -31.75 -9.79 -12.78
C SER A 644 -31.11 -8.74 -13.69
N LEU A 645 -30.05 -9.15 -14.38
CA LEU A 645 -29.45 -8.35 -15.43
C LEU A 645 -30.54 -8.03 -16.47
N VAL A 646 -30.71 -6.73 -16.72
CA VAL A 646 -31.37 -6.14 -17.88
C VAL A 646 -32.91 -6.15 -17.88
N SER A 647 -33.49 -4.96 -17.94
CA SER A 647 -34.87 -4.77 -18.42
C SER A 647 -34.93 -5.20 -19.87
N ILE A 648 -35.95 -5.97 -20.27
CA ILE A 648 -36.19 -6.57 -21.61
C ILE A 648 -35.78 -5.67 -22.80
N GLU A 649 -35.88 -4.35 -22.66
CA GLU A 649 -35.47 -3.37 -23.69
C GLU A 649 -33.94 -3.31 -23.93
N ASP A 650 -33.07 -3.31 -22.90
CA ASP A 650 -31.61 -3.24 -23.12
C ASP A 650 -31.05 -4.61 -23.58
N GLU A 651 -31.77 -5.70 -23.30
CA GLU A 651 -31.44 -7.06 -23.75
C GLU A 651 -31.56 -7.11 -25.26
N SER A 652 -32.62 -6.49 -25.80
CA SER A 652 -32.86 -6.43 -27.24
C SER A 652 -31.77 -5.66 -28.01
N GLU A 653 -31.25 -4.54 -27.48
CA GLU A 653 -30.18 -3.78 -28.14
C GLU A 653 -28.83 -4.50 -28.04
N PHE A 654 -28.55 -5.12 -26.90
CA PHE A 654 -27.31 -5.87 -26.68
C PHE A 654 -27.29 -7.17 -27.50
N GLU A 655 -28.40 -7.90 -27.57
CA GLU A 655 -28.57 -9.09 -28.42
C GLU A 655 -28.39 -8.76 -29.90
N ARG A 656 -28.93 -7.62 -30.36
CA ARG A 656 -28.69 -7.15 -31.74
C ARG A 656 -27.21 -6.89 -32.00
N LEU A 657 -26.45 -6.42 -31.02
CA LEU A 657 -25.01 -6.22 -31.14
C LEU A 657 -24.25 -7.55 -31.21
N LEU A 658 -24.66 -8.55 -30.41
CA LEU A 658 -24.10 -9.91 -30.42
C LEU A 658 -24.32 -10.64 -31.75
N GLN A 659 -25.38 -10.30 -32.50
CA GLN A 659 -25.61 -10.84 -33.84
C GLN A 659 -24.54 -10.43 -34.86
N PHE A 660 -23.91 -9.26 -34.69
CA PHE A 660 -22.91 -8.73 -35.63
C PHE A 660 -21.47 -8.80 -35.11
N TYR A 661 -21.28 -8.98 -33.80
CA TYR A 661 -19.97 -8.98 -33.16
C TYR A 661 -19.80 -10.14 -32.17
N TRP A 662 -18.61 -10.73 -32.14
CA TRP A 662 -18.07 -11.42 -30.98
C TRP A 662 -17.64 -10.39 -29.93
N VAL A 663 -18.48 -10.21 -28.91
CA VAL A 663 -18.22 -9.35 -27.77
C VAL A 663 -17.64 -10.17 -26.62
N SER A 664 -16.48 -9.77 -26.11
CA SER A 664 -15.89 -10.31 -24.87
C SER A 664 -15.51 -9.15 -23.97
N GLY A 665 -15.97 -9.17 -22.73
CA GLY A 665 -15.78 -8.08 -21.79
C GLY A 665 -16.41 -8.37 -20.45
N PHE A 666 -16.10 -7.52 -19.48
CA PHE A 666 -16.52 -7.68 -18.10
C PHE A 666 -16.57 -6.32 -17.38
N PRO A 667 -17.49 -6.16 -16.41
CA PRO A 667 -17.46 -5.08 -15.45
C PRO A 667 -16.49 -5.39 -14.31
N ILE A 668 -15.72 -4.39 -13.89
CA ILE A 668 -14.84 -4.44 -12.72
C ILE A 668 -15.36 -3.42 -11.71
N GLN A 669 -15.47 -3.84 -10.44
CA GLN A 669 -15.82 -2.97 -9.32
C GLN A 669 -14.61 -2.80 -8.40
N LEU A 670 -14.28 -1.56 -8.07
CA LEU A 670 -13.12 -1.20 -7.25
C LEU A 670 -13.47 -0.03 -6.30
N PRO A 671 -12.92 0.02 -5.08
CA PRO A 671 -12.91 1.25 -4.28
C PRO A 671 -12.00 2.32 -4.91
N TYR A 672 -12.33 3.60 -4.72
CA TYR A 672 -11.45 4.68 -5.15
C TYR A 672 -10.31 4.97 -4.16
N THR A 673 -9.08 4.64 -4.56
CA THR A 673 -7.85 5.09 -3.89
C THR A 673 -7.18 6.22 -4.67
N ASP A 674 -6.80 5.94 -5.91
CA ASP A 674 -6.03 6.81 -6.81
C ASP A 674 -6.15 6.31 -8.27
N LEU A 675 -5.80 7.18 -9.20
CA LEU A 675 -5.91 6.90 -10.64
C LEU A 675 -4.94 5.81 -11.12
N GLN A 676 -3.79 5.65 -10.46
CA GLN A 676 -2.78 4.67 -10.84
C GLN A 676 -3.25 3.26 -10.47
N SER A 677 -3.85 3.08 -9.29
CA SER A 677 -4.44 1.81 -8.85
C SER A 677 -5.53 1.33 -9.81
N ILE A 678 -6.40 2.23 -10.28
CA ILE A 678 -7.40 1.91 -11.31
C ILE A 678 -6.73 1.48 -12.62
N THR A 679 -5.75 2.26 -13.07
CA THR A 679 -5.03 2.00 -14.32
C THR A 679 -4.32 0.64 -14.27
N ASN A 680 -3.68 0.33 -13.15
CA ASN A 680 -3.04 -0.95 -12.90
C ASN A 680 -4.07 -2.09 -12.91
N ALA A 681 -5.21 -1.94 -12.22
CA ALA A 681 -6.26 -2.95 -12.21
C ALA A 681 -6.76 -3.29 -13.62
N VAL A 682 -7.02 -2.28 -14.46
CA VAL A 682 -7.42 -2.47 -15.86
C VAL A 682 -6.29 -3.10 -16.69
N TYR A 683 -5.04 -2.70 -16.48
CA TYR A 683 -3.89 -3.28 -17.17
C TYR A 683 -3.76 -4.79 -16.91
N GLN A 684 -3.94 -5.22 -15.66
CA GLN A 684 -3.81 -6.63 -15.26
C GLN A 684 -4.82 -7.56 -15.95
N THR A 685 -5.95 -7.02 -16.41
CA THR A 685 -6.95 -7.80 -17.14
C THR A 685 -6.47 -8.23 -18.53
N GLY A 686 -5.37 -7.68 -19.04
CA GLY A 686 -4.77 -8.11 -20.30
C GLY A 686 -5.62 -7.87 -21.55
N ILE A 687 -6.81 -7.27 -21.47
CA ILE A 687 -7.70 -7.10 -22.63
C ILE A 687 -7.09 -6.21 -23.72
N HIS A 688 -6.16 -5.33 -23.35
CA HIS A 688 -5.37 -4.52 -24.27
C HIS A 688 -4.42 -5.37 -25.14
N SER A 689 -4.04 -6.57 -24.70
CA SER A 689 -3.07 -7.44 -25.38
C SER A 689 -3.65 -8.23 -26.56
N SER A 690 -4.95 -8.13 -26.84
CA SER A 690 -5.58 -8.81 -27.98
C SER A 690 -4.93 -8.40 -29.31
N GLU A 691 -4.35 -9.38 -30.01
CA GLU A 691 -3.64 -9.15 -31.28
C GLU A 691 -4.56 -9.22 -32.51
N PHE A 692 -5.86 -9.50 -32.32
CA PHE A 692 -6.77 -9.75 -33.43
C PHE A 692 -6.99 -8.50 -34.31
N PRO A 693 -6.83 -8.58 -35.64
CA PRO A 693 -7.00 -7.44 -36.55
C PRO A 693 -8.42 -6.86 -36.50
N GLN A 694 -8.53 -5.53 -36.59
CA GLN A 694 -9.82 -4.82 -36.57
C GLN A 694 -10.63 -4.95 -35.26
N THR A 695 -10.01 -5.37 -34.16
CA THR A 695 -10.67 -5.34 -32.84
C THR A 695 -11.08 -3.91 -32.47
N GLU A 696 -12.35 -3.74 -32.11
CA GLU A 696 -12.90 -2.52 -31.52
C GLU A 696 -13.01 -2.68 -30.00
N PHE A 697 -12.96 -1.57 -29.29
CA PHE A 697 -13.07 -1.52 -27.82
C PHE A 697 -14.25 -0.67 -27.40
N ALA A 698 -14.88 -1.03 -26.30
CA ALA A 698 -15.86 -0.22 -25.61
C ALA A 698 -15.45 -0.08 -24.15
N LEU A 699 -15.48 1.16 -23.64
CA LEU A 699 -15.14 1.48 -22.25
C LEU A 699 -16.21 2.42 -21.69
N ALA A 700 -16.83 2.01 -20.60
CA ALA A 700 -17.74 2.83 -19.80
C ALA A 700 -17.25 2.89 -18.36
N VAL A 701 -17.38 4.06 -17.73
CA VAL A 701 -17.07 4.27 -16.31
C VAL A 701 -18.30 4.84 -15.62
N TYR A 702 -18.65 4.27 -14.48
CA TYR A 702 -19.68 4.76 -13.57
C TYR A 702 -19.10 4.85 -12.17
N ILE A 703 -19.45 5.91 -11.45
CA ILE A 703 -19.04 6.08 -10.05
C ILE A 703 -20.32 6.20 -9.24
N HIS A 704 -20.53 5.25 -8.34
CA HIS A 704 -21.54 5.39 -7.31
C HIS A 704 -20.93 6.11 -6.11
N ALA A 705 -21.54 7.24 -5.75
CA ALA A 705 -21.04 8.11 -4.72
C ALA A 705 -21.83 7.90 -3.42
N TYR A 706 -21.19 7.29 -2.44
CA TYR A 706 -21.66 7.24 -1.07
C TYR A 706 -21.26 8.52 -0.31
N PRO A 707 -21.80 8.75 0.90
CA PRO A 707 -21.42 9.92 1.70
C PRO A 707 -19.91 9.98 2.01
N ASN A 708 -19.46 11.19 2.35
CA ASN A 708 -18.07 11.52 2.70
C ASN A 708 -17.06 11.20 1.58
N ASN A 709 -17.46 11.31 0.32
CA ASN A 709 -16.66 10.97 -0.85
C ASN A 709 -16.18 9.51 -0.88
N ILE A 710 -16.90 8.56 -0.27
CA ILE A 710 -16.61 7.12 -0.43
C ILE A 710 -17.21 6.68 -1.77
N LEU A 711 -16.38 6.10 -2.65
CA LEU A 711 -16.75 5.90 -4.06
C LEU A 711 -16.58 4.44 -4.47
N SER A 712 -17.64 3.85 -5.03
CA SER A 712 -17.60 2.57 -5.76
C SER A 712 -17.43 2.88 -7.24
N ILE A 713 -16.30 2.46 -7.81
CA ILE A 713 -16.00 2.68 -9.23
C ILE A 713 -16.31 1.40 -9.99
N TRP A 714 -17.14 1.56 -11.01
CA TRP A 714 -17.45 0.54 -11.99
C TRP A 714 -16.84 0.88 -13.33
N ILE A 715 -16.10 -0.08 -13.89
CA ILE A 715 -15.47 0.04 -15.20
C ILE A 715 -15.93 -1.15 -16.03
N TYR A 716 -16.63 -0.89 -17.11
CA TYR A 716 -16.97 -1.92 -18.08
C TYR A 716 -16.04 -1.79 -19.28
N LEU A 717 -15.23 -2.82 -19.51
CA LEU A 717 -14.34 -2.90 -20.67
C LEU A 717 -14.72 -4.10 -21.53
N ALA A 718 -14.89 -3.87 -22.83
CA ALA A 718 -15.21 -4.90 -23.81
C ALA A 718 -14.36 -4.77 -25.06
N SER A 719 -14.07 -5.91 -25.66
CA SER A 719 -13.46 -6.11 -26.97
C SER A 719 -14.52 -6.68 -27.92
N LEU A 720 -14.62 -6.09 -29.10
CA LEU A 720 -15.58 -6.47 -30.13
C LEU A 720 -14.83 -6.84 -31.41
N VAL A 721 -15.19 -7.99 -31.96
CA VAL A 721 -14.69 -8.46 -33.26
C VAL A 721 -15.89 -8.73 -34.14
N ARG A 722 -15.97 -8.10 -35.31
CA ARG A 722 -17.10 -8.30 -36.22
C ARG A 722 -17.08 -9.73 -36.76
N HIS A 723 -18.25 -10.38 -36.85
CA HIS A 723 -18.36 -11.66 -37.56
C HIS A 723 -17.91 -11.47 -39.02
N GLN A 724 -17.15 -12.44 -39.54
CA GLN A 724 -16.76 -12.47 -40.96
C GLN A 724 -17.87 -13.05 -41.82
#